data_AF-A0A1C3KDY8-F1
#
_entry.id   AF-A0A1C3KDY8-F1
#
_cell.length_a   1.000
_cell.length_b   1.000
_cell.length_c   1.000
_cell.angle_alpha   90.00
_cell.angle_beta   90.00
_cell.angle_gamma   90.00
#
_symmetry.space_group_name_H-M   'P 1'
#
loop_
_entity.id
_entity.type
_entity.pdbx_description
1 polymer ?
#
loop_
_entity_poly.entity_id
_entity_poly.type
_entity_poly.pdbx_seq_one_letter_code
_entity_poly.pdbx_strand_id
1 'polypeptide(L)'
;MSLVKRIILFMVTFCYYAEIKKNTVGKISYYNIIFVRAKKNFKKSMHQFPLNSKRNSNFEGTKRNHNIVKYESRKRRHFFLNSRVGEKKGQSEIKRKIIKDEDKYNIIKDIKKYCECTKKYKRLPTREVTIGNVKIGNYNNIAIQTMTNCDTRNIEECVNQIKKCKDLGADMVRLTVQGVQEAEASYHIKEKLLSENITIPLVADIHFNPKIALMAAEVYEKIRVNPGNFVDGRKKWINKVYKKKEFEEGKLFIKEKFVPLIEKCKRLNRAIRIGTNHGSLSSRILSYYGDTPLGMIESAFEFSDLCIENKFYNIVFSMKASNAYVMIQSYRLLVAKQYERDKNSLIFPMHLGVTEAGFGANGRIKSYLGIGSLLYDGIGDTIRISLTEDPWDELAPCKKLIENLKKRIFYTDKKEEASYSVMKKQNKEGPNYSRDTPNNDNDVTVMKSSLSREIQSCSPEKKEEAIIYKSKENSTVHSDTDVYQTIEHWNSNYLNFEENFRDFNNIVKNRVDKKVKSDVLHEECTVGNVVTVKELEDSLQIFKDLNIELDQNGNLKKGAKTTDIIIIDKFETLTDSANKTVKKLIEIGLHVLVQHQPQNIDIVKKLKINDSSSSYNNNIIFYTHLENMDNILEYYKDEMQKNNSKGYALILNGKENIKMVEKIKYLDPAPLFLLLRSDTIFEHVLVTRRVNEIIHSLGINVPYIHYVDIHSTYYEDILVNASLYVGTCLIDLMGDGLIINVTNYSSAATNTDTVANAQKDEKQQISSRVSLNSFLTLNILQDTRIRLFKTDYIACPSCGRTLFNIQETTKKIMKLTGHLKGVKIAIMGCIVNGIGEMADAHFGYVGSAPKKVDLYYGKEIVERNVPEEEACDKLIELIKKHNKWQDP
;
A
#
# COMPACT_ATOMS: atom_id res chain seq x y z
N MET A 1 -58.13 37.79 -11.19
CA MET A 1 -57.48 38.46 -10.02
C MET A 1 -56.06 38.86 -10.39
N SER A 2 -55.68 40.12 -10.21
CA SER A 2 -54.31 40.59 -10.45
C SER A 2 -53.31 39.87 -9.54
N LEU A 3 -52.06 39.74 -10.00
CA LEU A 3 -50.95 39.14 -9.24
C LEU A 3 -50.80 39.80 -7.86
N VAL A 4 -51.06 41.12 -7.78
CA VAL A 4 -51.08 41.90 -6.54
C VAL A 4 -52.16 41.42 -5.58
N LYS A 5 -53.39 41.16 -6.03
CA LYS A 5 -54.45 40.59 -5.17
C LYS A 5 -54.13 39.17 -4.69
N ARG A 6 -53.42 38.35 -5.48
CA ARG A 6 -52.97 37.01 -5.05
C ARG A 6 -51.83 37.08 -4.03
N ILE A 7 -50.92 38.03 -4.18
CA ILE A 7 -49.83 38.27 -3.22
C ILE A 7 -50.40 38.84 -1.91
N ILE A 8 -51.34 39.78 -1.97
CA ILE A 8 -52.01 40.31 -0.78
C ILE A 8 -52.81 39.21 -0.09
N LEU A 9 -53.59 38.39 -0.82
CA LEU A 9 -54.32 37.27 -0.23
C LEU A 9 -53.35 36.24 0.38
N PHE A 10 -52.24 35.93 -0.28
CA PHE A 10 -51.20 35.05 0.26
C PHE A 10 -50.54 35.65 1.52
N MET A 11 -50.20 36.94 1.53
CA MET A 11 -49.61 37.60 2.70
C MET A 11 -50.59 37.73 3.85
N VAL A 12 -51.87 38.05 3.61
CA VAL A 12 -52.91 38.12 4.64
C VAL A 12 -53.16 36.73 5.24
N THR A 13 -53.21 35.68 4.41
CA THR A 13 -53.40 34.29 4.89
C THR A 13 -52.15 33.75 5.60
N PHE A 14 -50.96 34.16 5.16
CA PHE A 14 -49.67 33.74 5.74
C PHE A 14 -49.38 34.46 7.07
N CYS A 15 -49.68 35.76 7.17
CA CYS A 15 -49.54 36.54 8.40
C CYS A 15 -50.54 36.12 9.49
N TYR A 16 -51.72 35.60 9.12
CA TYR A 16 -52.69 35.07 10.09
C TYR A 16 -52.20 33.79 10.80
N TYR A 17 -51.24 33.07 10.22
CA TYR A 17 -50.76 31.77 10.72
C TYR A 17 -49.28 31.72 11.13
N ALA A 18 -48.53 32.81 11.01
CA ALA A 18 -47.09 32.83 11.33
C ALA A 18 -46.67 34.10 12.06
N GLU A 19 -46.29 33.99 13.34
CA GLU A 19 -45.50 35.01 14.04
C GLU A 19 -44.11 35.12 13.41
N ILE A 20 -43.81 36.24 12.75
CA ILE A 20 -42.46 36.53 12.22
C ILE A 20 -41.63 37.15 13.34
N LYS A 21 -40.62 36.44 13.84
CA LYS A 21 -39.62 36.99 14.80
C LYS A 21 -38.24 37.09 14.16
N LYS A 22 -37.79 38.35 14.00
CA LYS A 22 -36.46 38.87 13.60
C LYS A 22 -35.97 38.46 12.20
N ASN A 23 -35.76 39.48 11.35
CA ASN A 23 -35.07 39.36 10.06
C ASN A 23 -33.55 39.42 10.29
N THR A 24 -32.82 38.43 9.77
CA THR A 24 -31.36 38.55 9.55
C THR A 24 -31.12 38.51 8.06
N VAL A 25 -30.61 39.62 7.51
CA VAL A 25 -30.22 39.73 6.10
C VAL A 25 -28.75 39.38 6.00
N GLY A 26 -28.40 38.38 5.20
CA GLY A 26 -27.02 38.00 4.89
C GLY A 26 -26.78 38.03 3.39
N LYS A 27 -25.60 38.52 2.97
CA LYS A 27 -25.15 38.46 1.56
C LYS A 27 -24.36 37.17 1.34
N ILE A 28 -24.82 36.33 0.43
CA ILE A 28 -24.03 35.25 -0.17
C ILE A 28 -24.19 35.41 -1.69
N SER A 29 -23.06 35.60 -2.39
CA SER A 29 -22.93 35.70 -3.86
C SER A 29 -24.10 36.39 -4.59
N TYR A 30 -23.98 37.70 -4.81
CA TYR A 30 -24.83 38.54 -5.68
C TYR A 30 -26.37 38.57 -5.45
N TYR A 31 -26.91 37.87 -4.45
CA TYR A 31 -28.35 37.89 -4.13
C TYR A 31 -28.64 38.35 -2.69
N ASN A 32 -29.68 39.16 -2.53
CA ASN A 32 -30.23 39.50 -1.20
C ASN A 32 -31.16 38.36 -0.78
N ILE A 33 -30.97 37.80 0.42
CA ILE A 33 -31.76 36.67 0.92
C ILE A 33 -32.41 37.04 2.25
N ILE A 34 -33.72 36.76 2.39
CA ILE A 34 -34.43 36.85 3.67
C ILE A 34 -34.67 35.45 4.22
N PHE A 35 -34.32 35.26 5.49
CA PHE A 35 -34.65 34.06 6.27
C PHE A 35 -35.85 34.33 7.16
N VAL A 36 -36.93 33.57 6.98
CA VAL A 36 -38.13 33.67 7.82
C VAL A 36 -38.29 32.40 8.64
N ARG A 37 -38.47 32.57 9.96
CA ARG A 37 -38.70 31.48 10.92
C ARG A 37 -40.19 31.39 11.20
N ALA A 38 -40.82 30.27 10.84
CA ALA A 38 -42.22 30.01 11.16
C ALA A 38 -42.34 28.96 12.27
N LYS A 39 -43.33 29.10 13.14
CA LYS A 39 -43.62 28.18 14.25
C LYS A 39 -45.01 27.60 14.05
N LYS A 40 -45.11 26.35 13.58
CA LYS A 40 -46.38 25.60 13.56
C LYS A 40 -46.11 24.17 14.04
N ASN A 41 -46.89 23.71 15.02
CA ASN A 41 -46.85 22.35 15.58
C ASN A 41 -45.44 21.87 16.01
N PHE A 42 -44.77 22.64 16.88
CA PHE A 42 -43.52 22.28 17.57
C PHE A 42 -42.30 21.89 16.70
N LYS A 43 -42.39 21.96 15.37
CA LYS A 43 -41.23 21.87 14.46
C LYS A 43 -40.81 23.28 14.06
N LYS A 44 -39.52 23.61 14.27
CA LYS A 44 -38.90 24.85 13.80
C LYS A 44 -38.47 24.64 12.34
N SER A 45 -39.10 25.31 11.38
CA SER A 45 -38.65 25.34 9.99
C SER A 45 -38.15 26.74 9.62
N MET A 46 -37.02 26.78 8.91
CA MET A 46 -36.43 28.00 8.36
C MET A 46 -36.68 27.99 6.85
N HIS A 47 -37.22 29.07 6.32
CA HIS A 47 -37.50 29.20 4.89
C HIS A 47 -36.63 30.31 4.28
N GLN A 48 -36.00 29.99 3.15
CA GLN A 48 -35.09 30.88 2.42
C GLN A 48 -35.82 31.50 1.22
N PHE A 49 -35.81 32.82 1.10
CA PHE A 49 -36.38 33.54 -0.03
C PHE A 49 -35.32 34.40 -0.73
N PRO A 50 -34.95 34.10 -1.99
CA PRO A 50 -34.07 34.96 -2.78
C PRO A 50 -34.84 36.18 -3.30
N LEU A 51 -34.27 37.38 -3.14
CA LEU A 51 -34.76 38.63 -3.71
C LEU A 51 -33.85 39.03 -4.88
N ASN A 52 -34.49 39.26 -6.04
CA ASN A 52 -33.93 39.59 -7.37
C ASN A 52 -33.41 38.42 -8.21
N SER A 53 -34.22 37.96 -9.16
CA SER A 53 -33.73 37.33 -10.40
C SER A 53 -34.05 38.26 -11.58
N LYS A 54 -33.05 39.01 -12.08
CA LYS A 54 -33.17 39.61 -13.41
C LYS A 54 -32.99 38.49 -14.44
N ARG A 55 -34.04 38.30 -15.26
CA ARG A 55 -34.04 37.43 -16.45
C ARG A 55 -32.96 37.90 -17.41
N ASN A 56 -32.15 36.96 -17.94
CA ASN A 56 -31.76 37.00 -19.35
C ASN A 56 -31.57 35.56 -19.86
N SER A 57 -32.11 35.37 -21.06
CA SER A 57 -32.42 34.15 -21.78
C SER A 57 -31.20 33.55 -22.48
N ASN A 58 -30.99 32.23 -22.33
CA ASN A 58 -30.59 31.26 -23.37
C ASN A 58 -29.97 29.99 -22.78
N PHE A 59 -30.73 29.25 -21.98
CA PHE A 59 -30.44 27.84 -21.69
C PHE A 59 -31.76 27.08 -21.60
N GLU A 60 -32.24 26.58 -22.75
CA GLU A 60 -33.19 25.48 -22.78
C GLU A 60 -32.45 24.19 -22.43
N GLY A 61 -33.06 23.36 -21.57
CA GLY A 61 -32.71 21.95 -21.47
C GLY A 61 -32.01 21.46 -20.19
N THR A 62 -32.49 21.81 -18.99
CA THR A 62 -32.35 20.92 -17.82
C THR A 62 -33.55 21.01 -16.87
N LYS A 63 -34.22 19.87 -16.64
CA LYS A 63 -35.32 19.73 -15.67
C LYS A 63 -34.80 20.03 -14.25
N ARG A 64 -35.41 21.03 -13.59
CA ARG A 64 -35.14 21.44 -12.21
C ARG A 64 -35.69 20.42 -11.20
N ASN A 65 -34.82 19.74 -10.45
CA ASN A 65 -35.20 19.10 -9.19
C ASN A 65 -34.94 20.07 -8.02
N HIS A 66 -36.00 20.44 -7.31
CA HIS A 66 -35.92 21.23 -6.07
C HIS A 66 -35.58 20.30 -4.90
N ASN A 67 -34.35 20.34 -4.41
CA ASN A 67 -33.97 19.63 -3.18
C ASN A 67 -34.29 20.50 -1.96
N ILE A 68 -35.36 20.12 -1.25
CA ILE A 68 -35.69 20.61 0.10
C ILE A 68 -34.71 19.96 1.08
N VAL A 69 -33.79 20.75 1.66
CA VAL A 69 -32.91 20.28 2.73
C VAL A 69 -33.69 20.27 4.06
N LYS A 70 -34.05 19.08 4.54
CA LYS A 70 -34.54 18.87 5.92
C LYS A 70 -33.34 18.63 6.84
N TYR A 71 -33.07 19.56 7.74
CA TYR A 71 -32.23 19.31 8.91
C TYR A 71 -33.06 18.58 9.98
N GLU A 72 -32.76 17.31 10.28
CA GLU A 72 -33.28 16.62 11.46
C GLU A 72 -32.21 16.52 12.55
N SER A 73 -32.58 17.02 13.73
CA SER A 73 -31.79 17.00 14.96
C SER A 73 -31.70 15.59 15.53
N ARG A 74 -30.47 15.19 15.90
CA ARG A 74 -30.13 13.96 16.65
C ARG A 74 -31.06 13.71 17.85
N LYS A 75 -31.73 12.55 17.86
CA LYS A 75 -32.04 11.79 19.09
C LYS A 75 -31.94 10.28 18.82
N ARG A 76 -31.32 9.60 19.79
CA ARG A 76 -30.97 8.16 19.90
C ARG A 76 -32.07 7.20 19.43
N ARG A 77 -31.69 6.10 18.76
CA ARG A 77 -32.33 4.75 18.71
C ARG A 77 -31.41 3.80 17.91
N HIS A 78 -30.80 2.78 18.52
CA HIS A 78 -31.20 1.36 18.41
C HIS A 78 -31.70 0.98 17.01
N PHE A 79 -30.81 0.40 16.20
CA PHE A 79 -31.10 -0.05 14.84
C PHE A 79 -31.70 -1.45 14.87
N PHE A 80 -33.03 -1.52 14.99
CA PHE A 80 -33.83 -2.67 14.57
C PHE A 80 -34.27 -2.43 13.12
N LEU A 81 -33.85 -3.28 12.19
CA LEU A 81 -34.33 -3.27 10.80
C LEU A 81 -35.63 -4.08 10.70
N ASN A 82 -36.78 -3.42 10.95
CA ASN A 82 -38.07 -3.95 10.52
C ASN A 82 -38.49 -3.36 9.18
N SER A 83 -38.64 -4.28 8.24
CA SER A 83 -39.36 -4.20 6.98
C SER A 83 -40.74 -3.55 7.12
N ARG A 84 -41.07 -2.64 6.20
CA ARG A 84 -42.45 -2.45 5.76
C ARG A 84 -42.54 -2.58 4.25
N VAL A 85 -43.24 -3.64 3.89
CA VAL A 85 -43.83 -3.95 2.60
C VAL A 85 -44.74 -2.79 2.17
N GLY A 86 -44.58 -2.38 0.92
CA GLY A 86 -45.55 -1.61 0.17
C GLY A 86 -45.53 -2.14 -1.25
N GLU A 87 -46.37 -3.15 -1.52
CA GLU A 87 -46.71 -3.55 -2.88
C GLU A 87 -47.35 -2.36 -3.59
N LYS A 88 -46.76 -1.93 -4.71
CA LYS A 88 -47.54 -1.47 -5.87
C LYS A 88 -46.70 -1.54 -7.14
N LYS A 89 -47.36 -2.11 -8.15
CA LYS A 89 -46.93 -2.49 -9.50
C LYS A 89 -46.14 -1.40 -10.22
N GLY A 90 -45.09 -1.83 -10.93
CA GLY A 90 -44.34 -1.03 -11.88
C GLY A 90 -43.16 -1.85 -12.42
N GLN A 91 -43.43 -2.70 -13.41
CA GLN A 91 -42.39 -3.21 -14.31
C GLN A 91 -41.77 -2.00 -15.02
N SER A 92 -40.61 -1.55 -14.55
CA SER A 92 -39.72 -0.70 -15.34
C SER A 92 -38.30 -1.23 -15.17
N GLU A 93 -37.80 -1.77 -16.26
CA GLU A 93 -36.40 -2.04 -16.60
C GLU A 93 -35.38 -1.54 -15.56
N ILE A 94 -34.85 -2.47 -14.77
CA ILE A 94 -33.56 -2.27 -14.11
C ILE A 94 -32.52 -2.32 -15.23
N LYS A 95 -32.29 -1.18 -15.90
CA LYS A 95 -31.02 -0.94 -16.59
C LYS A 95 -29.94 -1.03 -15.52
N ARG A 96 -29.25 -2.18 -15.45
CA ARG A 96 -28.01 -2.33 -14.68
C ARG A 96 -27.04 -1.27 -15.19
N LYS A 97 -26.97 -0.12 -14.52
CA LYS A 97 -25.83 0.77 -14.65
C LYS A 97 -24.62 -0.08 -14.27
N ILE A 98 -23.69 -0.28 -15.21
CA ILE A 98 -22.38 -0.85 -14.91
C ILE A 98 -21.73 0.14 -13.94
N ILE A 99 -21.77 -0.18 -12.66
CA ILE A 99 -21.01 0.51 -11.63
C ILE A 99 -19.55 0.28 -12.00
N LYS A 100 -18.80 1.36 -12.28
CA LYS A 100 -17.36 1.24 -12.55
C LYS A 100 -16.70 0.58 -11.34
N ASP A 101 -15.67 -0.24 -11.54
CA ASP A 101 -15.00 -0.92 -10.41
C ASP A 101 -14.55 0.07 -9.33
N GLU A 102 -14.12 1.27 -9.72
CA GLU A 102 -13.81 2.41 -8.82
C GLU A 102 -14.97 2.76 -7.86
N ASP A 103 -16.23 2.67 -8.30
CA ASP A 103 -17.40 2.94 -7.48
C ASP A 103 -17.77 1.79 -6.53
N LYS A 104 -17.35 0.55 -6.82
CA LYS A 104 -17.52 -0.61 -5.91
C LYS A 104 -16.61 -0.53 -4.69
N TYR A 105 -15.46 0.11 -4.84
CA TYR A 105 -14.48 0.31 -3.77
C TYR A 105 -14.67 1.65 -3.03
N ASN A 106 -15.54 2.54 -3.51
CA ASN A 106 -15.87 3.83 -2.90
C ASN A 106 -16.57 3.74 -1.52
N ILE A 107 -16.79 2.55 -0.94
CA ILE A 107 -17.29 2.36 0.44
C ILE A 107 -16.24 2.76 1.50
N ILE A 108 -14.98 2.93 1.09
CA ILE A 108 -13.89 3.47 1.93
C ILE A 108 -14.11 4.96 2.23
N LYS A 109 -14.93 5.65 1.40
CA LYS A 109 -15.36 7.00 1.69
C LYS A 109 -16.22 6.93 2.96
N ASP A 110 -15.70 7.47 4.06
CA ASP A 110 -16.23 7.63 5.42
C ASP A 110 -15.55 6.77 6.49
N ILE A 111 -14.40 6.14 6.20
CA ILE A 111 -13.62 5.46 7.26
C ILE A 111 -13.08 6.48 8.26
N LYS A 112 -13.64 6.45 9.49
CA LYS A 112 -13.25 7.36 10.59
C LYS A 112 -11.98 6.96 11.32
N LYS A 113 -11.69 5.67 11.43
CA LYS A 113 -10.49 5.15 12.12
C LYS A 113 -10.11 3.76 11.62
N TYR A 114 -8.89 3.59 11.09
CA TYR A 114 -8.34 2.27 10.72
C TYR A 114 -6.89 2.06 11.17
N CYS A 115 -6.22 3.12 11.64
CA CYS A 115 -4.90 3.06 12.24
C CYS A 115 -4.87 3.95 13.50
N GLU A 116 -3.88 3.74 14.37
CA GLU A 116 -3.76 4.52 15.61
C GLU A 116 -3.19 5.92 15.36
N CYS A 117 -2.38 6.08 14.32
CA CYS A 117 -1.85 7.38 13.92
C CYS A 117 -1.37 7.35 12.46
N THR A 118 -1.75 8.36 11.68
CA THR A 118 -1.29 8.53 10.28
C THR A 118 0.06 9.24 10.19
N LYS A 119 0.50 9.84 11.31
CA LYS A 119 1.58 10.83 11.42
C LYS A 119 2.86 10.23 12.01
N LYS A 120 2.69 9.20 12.83
CA LYS A 120 3.71 8.44 13.53
C LYS A 120 3.24 6.99 13.50
N TYR A 121 4.14 6.03 13.39
CA TYR A 121 3.75 4.63 13.53
C TYR A 121 3.32 4.37 14.96
N LYS A 122 2.17 3.74 15.08
CA LYS A 122 1.72 3.12 16.30
C LYS A 122 1.15 1.78 15.90
N ARG A 123 1.66 0.71 16.50
CA ARG A 123 1.11 -0.61 16.27
C ARG A 123 -0.34 -0.65 16.75
N LEU A 124 -1.22 -1.23 15.95
CA LEU A 124 -2.61 -1.44 16.29
C LEU A 124 -2.69 -2.41 17.48
N PRO A 125 -3.26 -2.01 18.62
CA PRO A 125 -3.45 -2.92 19.75
C PRO A 125 -4.53 -3.94 19.39
N THR A 126 -4.13 -5.20 19.28
CA THR A 126 -5.03 -6.34 19.04
C THR A 126 -5.04 -7.28 20.24
N ARG A 127 -6.06 -8.12 20.35
CA ARG A 127 -6.14 -9.16 21.38
C ARG A 127 -5.00 -10.17 21.21
N GLU A 128 -4.30 -10.53 22.29
CA GLU A 128 -3.33 -11.63 22.24
C GLU A 128 -4.02 -12.98 21.98
N VAL A 129 -3.46 -13.76 21.05
CA VAL A 129 -3.88 -15.13 20.74
C VAL A 129 -2.66 -16.04 20.79
N THR A 130 -2.77 -17.14 21.54
CA THR A 130 -1.73 -18.17 21.64
C THR A 130 -2.00 -19.32 20.66
N ILE A 131 -0.97 -19.74 19.93
CA ILE A 131 -0.98 -20.79 18.93
C ILE A 131 0.20 -21.72 19.22
N GLY A 132 -0.05 -22.80 19.96
CA GLY A 132 1.03 -23.62 20.52
C GLY A 132 1.91 -22.77 21.44
N ASN A 133 3.21 -22.72 21.14
CA ASN A 133 4.18 -21.87 21.84
C ASN A 133 4.31 -20.44 21.26
N VAL A 134 3.63 -20.12 20.16
CA VAL A 134 3.70 -18.81 19.51
C VAL A 134 2.56 -17.91 19.96
N LYS A 135 2.88 -16.68 20.37
CA LYS A 135 1.89 -15.64 20.68
C LYS A 135 1.86 -14.61 19.57
N ILE A 136 0.67 -14.25 19.12
CA ILE A 136 0.43 -13.16 18.16
C ILE A 136 -0.56 -12.17 18.75
N GLY A 137 -0.61 -10.98 18.17
CA GLY A 137 -1.46 -9.91 18.65
C GLY A 137 -0.83 -9.09 19.75
N ASN A 138 -1.49 -7.99 20.12
CA ASN A 138 -1.01 -7.01 21.08
C ASN A 138 0.36 -6.45 20.65
N TYR A 139 1.37 -6.49 21.53
CA TYR A 139 2.73 -6.03 21.23
C TYR A 139 3.72 -7.18 20.94
N ASN A 140 3.26 -8.44 20.81
CA ASN A 140 4.11 -9.60 20.47
C ASN A 140 4.69 -9.51 19.05
N ASN A 141 5.89 -10.01 18.79
CA ASN A 141 6.51 -9.94 17.45
C ASN A 141 5.58 -10.43 16.32
N ILE A 142 5.72 -9.82 15.14
CA ILE A 142 4.99 -10.26 13.94
C ILE A 142 5.49 -11.66 13.56
N ALA A 143 4.62 -12.66 13.66
CA ALA A 143 5.01 -14.04 13.39
C ALA A 143 5.05 -14.35 11.88
N ILE A 144 6.13 -14.98 11.41
CA ILE A 144 6.35 -15.40 10.03
C ILE A 144 5.76 -16.79 9.82
N GLN A 145 4.92 -16.93 8.79
CA GLN A 145 4.39 -18.23 8.38
C GLN A 145 4.78 -18.57 6.95
N THR A 146 4.88 -19.88 6.69
CA THR A 146 4.94 -20.44 5.33
C THR A 146 3.93 -21.59 5.20
N MET A 147 3.84 -22.20 4.02
CA MET A 147 2.99 -23.35 3.75
C MET A 147 3.77 -24.40 2.97
N THR A 148 3.67 -25.67 3.39
CA THR A 148 4.30 -26.77 2.65
C THR A 148 3.67 -26.96 1.28
N ASN A 149 4.49 -27.46 0.34
CA ASN A 149 4.02 -27.89 -0.98
C ASN A 149 4.00 -29.42 -1.16
N CYS A 150 4.46 -30.19 -0.16
CA CYS A 150 4.28 -31.65 -0.11
C CYS A 150 2.80 -32.05 -0.12
N ASP A 151 2.51 -33.22 -0.70
CA ASP A 151 1.26 -33.93 -0.42
C ASP A 151 1.25 -34.36 1.05
N THR A 152 0.23 -33.99 1.81
CA THR A 152 0.16 -34.27 3.26
C THR A 152 0.08 -35.76 3.59
N ARG A 153 -0.20 -36.61 2.60
CA ARG A 153 -0.12 -38.08 2.73
C ARG A 153 1.33 -38.58 2.74
N ASN A 154 2.27 -37.80 2.23
CA ASN A 154 3.70 -38.10 2.28
C ASN A 154 4.31 -37.57 3.58
N ILE A 155 4.27 -38.41 4.62
CA ILE A 155 4.70 -38.05 5.98
C ILE A 155 6.16 -37.59 6.00
N GLU A 156 7.07 -38.36 5.38
CA GLU A 156 8.51 -38.08 5.37
C GLU A 156 8.83 -36.74 4.71
N GLU A 157 8.27 -36.49 3.53
CA GLU A 157 8.49 -35.26 2.80
C GLU A 157 7.97 -34.05 3.57
N CYS A 158 6.77 -34.15 4.16
CA CYS A 158 6.21 -33.06 4.95
C CYS A 158 7.03 -32.79 6.22
N VAL A 159 7.51 -33.82 6.93
CA VAL A 159 8.39 -33.64 8.10
C VAL A 159 9.69 -32.93 7.69
N ASN A 160 10.31 -33.35 6.58
CA ASN A 160 11.52 -32.72 6.06
C ASN A 160 11.31 -31.25 5.67
N GLN A 161 10.21 -30.93 4.98
CA GLN A 161 9.88 -29.55 4.63
C GLN A 161 9.59 -28.69 5.87
N ILE A 162 8.84 -29.21 6.85
CA ILE A 162 8.54 -28.49 8.10
C ILE A 162 9.82 -28.19 8.88
N LYS A 163 10.72 -29.19 9.02
CA LYS A 163 12.02 -29.05 9.67
C LYS A 163 12.86 -27.96 8.99
N LYS A 164 13.00 -28.04 7.67
CA LYS A 164 13.72 -27.03 6.88
C LYS A 164 13.13 -25.63 7.06
N CYS A 165 11.79 -25.49 7.04
CA CYS A 165 11.14 -24.20 7.24
C CYS A 165 11.37 -23.65 8.66
N LYS A 166 11.31 -24.50 9.69
CA LYS A 166 11.64 -24.13 11.08
C LYS A 166 13.08 -23.64 11.20
N ASP A 167 14.03 -24.40 10.66
CA ASP A 167 15.46 -24.09 10.74
C ASP A 167 15.79 -22.76 10.04
N LEU A 168 15.05 -22.44 8.97
CA LEU A 168 15.14 -21.17 8.27
C LEU A 168 14.29 -20.04 8.91
N GLY A 169 13.71 -20.28 10.08
CA GLY A 169 13.09 -19.27 10.94
C GLY A 169 11.59 -19.01 10.67
N ALA A 170 10.83 -20.02 10.24
CA ALA A 170 9.38 -19.96 10.30
C ALA A 170 8.88 -20.08 11.74
N ASP A 171 7.95 -19.23 12.16
CA ASP A 171 7.29 -19.35 13.47
C ASP A 171 6.16 -20.39 13.43
N MET A 172 5.54 -20.59 12.27
CA MET A 172 4.44 -21.53 12.09
C MET A 172 4.43 -22.07 10.65
N VAL A 173 4.05 -23.34 10.47
CA VAL A 173 3.96 -23.97 9.14
C VAL A 173 2.53 -24.43 8.87
N ARG A 174 2.02 -24.09 7.69
CA ARG A 174 0.68 -24.49 7.24
C ARG A 174 0.72 -25.71 6.31
N LEU A 175 -0.23 -26.62 6.46
CA LEU A 175 -0.42 -27.79 5.61
C LEU A 175 -1.83 -27.81 5.00
N THR A 176 -1.95 -28.43 3.83
CA THR A 176 -3.25 -28.66 3.20
C THR A 176 -3.91 -29.89 3.82
N VAL A 177 -5.15 -29.77 4.30
CA VAL A 177 -5.92 -30.95 4.76
C VAL A 177 -7.31 -30.87 4.15
N GLN A 178 -7.59 -31.66 3.10
CA GLN A 178 -8.89 -31.65 2.41
C GLN A 178 -9.72 -32.91 2.62
N GLY A 179 -9.09 -34.05 2.90
CA GLY A 179 -9.75 -35.33 3.10
C GLY A 179 -9.36 -36.01 4.41
N VAL A 180 -9.95 -37.20 4.60
CA VAL A 180 -9.72 -38.04 5.79
C VAL A 180 -8.29 -38.55 5.82
N GLN A 181 -7.76 -38.97 4.67
CA GLN A 181 -6.40 -39.50 4.54
C GLN A 181 -5.33 -38.48 4.94
N GLU A 182 -5.48 -37.22 4.50
CA GLU A 182 -4.56 -36.15 4.91
C GLU A 182 -4.69 -35.85 6.41
N ALA A 183 -5.91 -35.90 6.97
CA ALA A 183 -6.13 -35.70 8.39
C ALA A 183 -5.50 -36.81 9.23
N GLU A 184 -5.61 -38.07 8.80
CA GLU A 184 -4.97 -39.24 9.43
C GLU A 184 -3.44 -39.16 9.34
N ALA A 185 -2.90 -38.87 8.15
CA ALA A 185 -1.46 -38.68 7.96
C ALA A 185 -0.88 -37.56 8.83
N SER A 186 -1.69 -36.53 9.12
CA SER A 186 -1.28 -35.43 10.00
C SER A 186 -0.93 -35.88 11.42
N TYR A 187 -1.59 -36.93 11.95
CA TYR A 187 -1.24 -37.48 13.27
C TYR A 187 0.19 -38.03 13.26
N HIS A 188 0.54 -38.81 12.25
CA HIS A 188 1.88 -39.38 12.09
C HIS A 188 2.94 -38.31 11.82
N ILE A 189 2.61 -37.27 11.04
CA ILE A 189 3.50 -36.11 10.85
C ILE A 189 3.79 -35.46 12.21
N LYS A 190 2.76 -35.19 13.02
CA LYS A 190 2.92 -34.56 14.33
C LYS A 190 3.71 -35.44 15.30
N GLU A 191 3.40 -36.73 15.36
CA GLU A 191 4.10 -37.71 16.17
C GLU A 191 5.59 -37.76 15.82
N LYS A 192 5.92 -37.85 14.54
CA LYS A 192 7.30 -37.86 14.08
C LYS A 192 8.04 -36.57 14.43
N LEU A 193 7.44 -35.41 14.19
CA LEU A 193 8.02 -34.12 14.60
C LEU A 193 8.30 -34.08 16.11
N LEU A 194 7.37 -34.55 16.94
CA LEU A 194 7.54 -34.58 18.38
C LEU A 194 8.64 -35.56 18.82
N SER A 195 8.75 -36.72 18.16
CA SER A 195 9.83 -37.69 18.41
C SER A 195 11.22 -37.12 18.11
N GLU A 196 11.29 -36.15 17.18
CA GLU A 196 12.50 -35.40 16.85
C GLU A 196 12.66 -34.09 17.66
N ASN A 197 11.87 -33.88 18.73
CA ASN A 197 11.84 -32.65 19.53
C ASN A 197 11.54 -31.37 18.72
N ILE A 198 10.75 -31.49 17.65
CA ILE A 198 10.30 -30.37 16.81
C ILE A 198 8.89 -29.93 17.24
N THR A 199 8.80 -28.78 17.89
CA THR A 199 7.57 -28.25 18.50
C THR A 199 6.93 -27.07 17.75
N ILE A 200 7.31 -26.84 16.48
CA ILE A 200 6.75 -25.75 15.68
C ILE A 200 5.22 -25.89 15.55
N PRO A 201 4.42 -24.83 15.78
CA PRO A 201 2.98 -24.90 15.63
C PRO A 201 2.56 -25.14 14.18
N LEU A 202 1.64 -26.09 14.01
CA LEU A 202 1.09 -26.43 12.70
C LEU A 202 -0.26 -25.73 12.50
N VAL A 203 -0.52 -25.35 11.25
CA VAL A 203 -1.80 -24.77 10.82
C VAL A 203 -2.47 -25.66 9.79
N ALA A 204 -3.71 -26.08 10.03
CA ALA A 204 -4.49 -26.83 9.04
C ALA A 204 -5.20 -25.86 8.08
N ASP A 205 -5.04 -26.04 6.77
CA ASP A 205 -5.76 -25.27 5.75
C ASP A 205 -7.01 -26.01 5.27
N ILE A 206 -8.14 -25.74 5.91
CA ILE A 206 -9.43 -26.36 5.58
C ILE A 206 -10.23 -25.46 4.64
N HIS A 207 -10.65 -25.99 3.49
CA HIS A 207 -11.53 -25.28 2.57
C HIS A 207 -12.96 -25.78 2.63
N PHE A 208 -13.14 -27.09 2.74
CA PHE A 208 -14.43 -27.77 2.73
C PHE A 208 -14.54 -28.74 3.90
N ASN A 209 -15.77 -29.18 4.16
CA ASN A 209 -16.08 -30.32 5.03
C ASN A 209 -15.76 -30.10 6.52
N PRO A 210 -16.76 -29.69 7.32
CA PRO A 210 -16.63 -29.53 8.77
C PRO A 210 -16.07 -30.75 9.51
N LYS A 211 -16.31 -31.98 9.02
CA LYS A 211 -15.78 -33.21 9.63
C LYS A 211 -14.25 -33.22 9.64
N ILE A 212 -13.62 -32.82 8.54
CA ILE A 212 -12.16 -32.78 8.41
C ILE A 212 -11.58 -31.71 9.33
N ALA A 213 -12.25 -30.56 9.48
CA ALA A 213 -11.83 -29.53 10.43
C ALA A 213 -11.84 -30.04 11.88
N LEU A 214 -12.84 -30.84 12.26
CA LEU A 214 -12.90 -31.45 13.58
C LEU A 214 -11.76 -32.44 13.80
N MET A 215 -11.42 -33.28 12.82
CA MET A 215 -10.28 -34.19 12.91
C MET A 215 -8.96 -33.40 13.05
N ALA A 216 -8.75 -32.42 12.17
CA ALA A 216 -7.57 -31.57 12.20
C ALA A 216 -7.38 -30.82 13.53
N ALA A 217 -8.46 -30.42 14.21
CA ALA A 217 -8.37 -29.74 15.51
C ALA A 217 -7.69 -30.56 16.62
N GLU A 218 -7.64 -31.88 16.50
CA GLU A 218 -6.93 -32.75 17.45
C GLU A 218 -5.41 -32.60 17.32
N VAL A 219 -4.93 -32.50 16.09
CA VAL A 219 -3.50 -32.49 15.75
C VAL A 219 -2.91 -31.08 15.70
N TYR A 220 -3.63 -30.12 15.11
CA TYR A 220 -3.11 -28.81 14.75
C TYR A 220 -3.40 -27.76 15.82
N GLU A 221 -2.45 -26.84 16.04
CA GLU A 221 -2.59 -25.72 16.97
C GLU A 221 -3.53 -24.61 16.45
N LYS A 222 -3.67 -24.50 15.12
CA LYS A 222 -4.56 -23.51 14.49
C LYS A 222 -5.29 -24.10 13.28
N ILE A 223 -6.59 -23.81 13.17
CA ILE A 223 -7.42 -24.20 12.03
C ILE A 223 -7.75 -22.98 11.19
N ARG A 224 -7.36 -22.95 9.91
CA ARG A 224 -7.85 -21.95 8.96
C ARG A 224 -9.15 -22.44 8.35
N VAL A 225 -10.19 -21.62 8.44
CA VAL A 225 -11.46 -21.80 7.74
C VAL A 225 -11.66 -20.70 6.70
N ASN A 226 -12.25 -21.05 5.55
CA ASN A 226 -12.71 -20.09 4.55
C ASN A 226 -14.24 -19.96 4.59
N PRO A 227 -14.79 -18.85 5.10
CA PRO A 227 -16.24 -18.65 5.19
C PRO A 227 -17.04 -18.92 3.92
N GLY A 228 -16.48 -18.57 2.75
CA GLY A 228 -17.23 -18.66 1.49
C GLY A 228 -17.45 -20.07 0.97
N ASN A 229 -16.65 -21.04 1.43
CA ASN A 229 -16.66 -22.42 0.93
C ASN A 229 -16.80 -23.48 2.04
N PHE A 230 -16.63 -23.11 3.32
CA PHE A 230 -16.62 -24.06 4.45
C PHE A 230 -17.88 -24.92 4.51
N VAL A 231 -19.03 -24.31 4.21
CA VAL A 231 -20.36 -24.91 4.30
C VAL A 231 -20.96 -25.17 2.92
N ASP A 232 -20.75 -24.26 1.97
CA ASP A 232 -21.32 -24.32 0.62
C ASP A 232 -20.56 -25.28 -0.33
N GLY A 233 -19.37 -25.75 0.07
CA GLY A 233 -18.52 -26.58 -0.77
C GLY A 233 -17.81 -25.78 -1.87
N ARG A 234 -17.50 -26.43 -3.00
CA ARG A 234 -16.79 -25.79 -4.13
C ARG A 234 -17.63 -24.68 -4.76
N LYS A 235 -16.99 -23.56 -5.11
CA LYS A 235 -17.64 -22.42 -5.75
C LYS A 235 -18.28 -22.84 -7.08
N LYS A 236 -19.58 -22.56 -7.22
CA LYS A 236 -20.32 -22.65 -8.47
C LYS A 236 -20.76 -21.24 -8.84
N TRP A 237 -20.53 -20.82 -10.08
CA TRP A 237 -20.95 -19.51 -10.58
C TRP A 237 -22.47 -19.50 -10.81
N ILE A 238 -23.23 -19.31 -9.74
CA ILE A 238 -24.69 -19.29 -9.78
C ILE A 238 -25.15 -17.84 -9.64
N ASN A 239 -25.80 -17.31 -10.66
CA ASN A 239 -26.42 -15.98 -10.63
C ASN A 239 -27.77 -16.02 -9.90
N LYS A 240 -27.80 -16.55 -8.67
CA LYS A 240 -29.00 -16.60 -7.83
C LYS A 240 -29.09 -15.31 -6.99
N VAL A 241 -30.23 -14.65 -7.04
CA VAL A 241 -30.57 -13.55 -6.12
C VAL A 241 -31.25 -14.16 -4.89
N TYR A 242 -30.65 -14.00 -3.72
CA TYR A 242 -31.15 -14.58 -2.47
C TYR A 242 -32.17 -13.65 -1.78
N LYS A 243 -33.34 -14.17 -1.42
CA LYS A 243 -34.31 -13.45 -0.58
C LYS A 243 -33.82 -13.39 0.87
N LYS A 244 -34.32 -12.42 1.66
CA LYS A 244 -33.89 -12.24 3.06
C LYS A 244 -34.07 -13.50 3.89
N LYS A 245 -35.19 -14.21 3.70
CA LYS A 245 -35.46 -15.47 4.39
C LYS A 245 -34.41 -16.55 4.09
N GLU A 246 -34.11 -16.76 2.80
CA GLU A 246 -33.07 -17.71 2.37
C GLU A 246 -31.69 -17.31 2.88
N PHE A 247 -31.43 -16.01 3.01
CA PHE A 247 -30.17 -15.51 3.54
C PHE A 247 -30.00 -15.88 5.03
N GLU A 248 -31.05 -15.71 5.82
CA GLU A 248 -31.06 -16.05 7.25
C GLU A 248 -31.08 -17.57 7.49
N GLU A 249 -31.80 -18.34 6.66
CA GLU A 249 -31.73 -19.82 6.67
C GLU A 249 -30.29 -20.32 6.43
N GLY A 250 -29.55 -19.68 5.51
CA GLY A 250 -28.14 -19.97 5.28
C GLY A 250 -27.25 -19.71 6.50
N LYS A 251 -27.54 -18.66 7.28
CA LYS A 251 -26.80 -18.39 8.54
C LYS A 251 -27.04 -19.46 9.59
N LEU A 252 -28.28 -19.93 9.73
CA LEU A 252 -28.62 -21.02 10.66
C LEU A 252 -27.86 -22.31 10.29
N PHE A 253 -27.77 -22.61 8.99
CA PHE A 253 -27.00 -23.76 8.51
C PHE A 253 -25.50 -23.62 8.81
N ILE A 254 -24.92 -22.43 8.64
CA ILE A 254 -23.53 -22.16 9.05
C ILE A 254 -23.35 -22.40 10.55
N LYS A 255 -24.28 -21.91 11.37
CA LYS A 255 -24.25 -22.11 12.83
C LYS A 255 -24.22 -23.58 13.20
N GLU A 256 -25.11 -24.39 12.62
CA GLU A 256 -25.17 -25.85 12.86
C GLU A 256 -23.83 -26.55 12.54
N LYS A 257 -23.16 -26.15 11.45
CA LYS A 257 -21.92 -26.80 10.99
C LYS A 257 -20.65 -26.25 11.63
N PHE A 258 -20.62 -24.98 12.03
CA PHE A 258 -19.41 -24.31 12.52
C PHE A 258 -19.27 -24.33 14.04
N VAL A 259 -20.37 -24.26 14.80
CA VAL A 259 -20.33 -24.27 16.28
C VAL A 259 -19.62 -25.49 16.85
N PRO A 260 -19.79 -26.73 16.34
CA PRO A 260 -19.04 -27.88 16.84
C PRO A 260 -17.52 -27.72 16.75
N LEU A 261 -17.03 -27.03 15.71
CA LEU A 261 -15.60 -26.73 15.58
C LEU A 261 -15.16 -25.69 16.63
N ILE A 262 -15.98 -24.66 16.86
CA ILE A 262 -15.70 -23.65 17.90
C ILE A 262 -15.57 -24.31 19.27
N GLU A 263 -16.51 -25.18 19.64
CA GLU A 263 -16.50 -25.88 20.93
C GLU A 263 -15.28 -26.80 21.07
N LYS A 264 -14.94 -27.54 20.02
CA LYS A 264 -13.76 -28.41 20.01
C LYS A 264 -12.46 -27.61 20.12
N CYS A 265 -12.31 -26.54 19.34
CA CYS A 265 -11.15 -25.64 19.42
C CYS A 265 -11.05 -24.97 20.79
N LYS A 266 -12.18 -24.59 21.41
CA LYS A 266 -12.20 -24.03 22.76
C LYS A 266 -11.67 -25.03 23.79
N ARG A 267 -12.15 -26.28 23.76
CA ARG A 267 -11.73 -27.35 24.68
C ARG A 267 -10.24 -27.68 24.53
N LEU A 268 -9.74 -27.69 23.30
CA LEU A 268 -8.35 -28.04 22.97
C LEU A 268 -7.40 -26.83 22.96
N ASN A 269 -7.88 -25.64 23.34
CA ASN A 269 -7.14 -24.38 23.28
C ASN A 269 -6.47 -24.13 21.91
N ARG A 270 -7.22 -24.33 20.82
CA ARG A 270 -6.79 -24.05 19.45
C ARG A 270 -7.22 -22.66 19.02
N ALA A 271 -6.50 -22.10 18.06
CA ALA A 271 -6.92 -20.86 17.38
C ALA A 271 -7.70 -21.17 16.09
N ILE A 272 -8.61 -20.28 15.71
CA ILE A 272 -9.30 -20.32 14.42
C ILE A 272 -8.91 -19.09 13.61
N ARG A 273 -8.34 -19.31 12.41
CA ARG A 273 -8.16 -18.24 11.42
C ARG A 273 -9.36 -18.20 10.48
N ILE A 274 -10.16 -17.14 10.59
CA ILE A 274 -11.27 -16.86 9.68
C ILE A 274 -10.70 -16.07 8.49
N GLY A 275 -10.49 -16.76 7.37
CA GLY A 275 -9.78 -16.20 6.23
C GLY A 275 -10.64 -16.14 4.97
N THR A 276 -11.07 -14.94 4.60
CA THR A 276 -11.81 -14.68 3.36
C THR A 276 -10.86 -14.34 2.23
N ASN A 277 -11.07 -14.98 1.08
CA ASN A 277 -10.41 -14.59 -0.16
C ASN A 277 -11.45 -13.93 -1.07
N HIS A 278 -11.10 -12.82 -1.71
CA HIS A 278 -11.93 -12.05 -2.64
C HIS A 278 -12.57 -12.97 -3.71
N GLY A 279 -11.76 -13.82 -4.34
CA GLY A 279 -12.23 -14.80 -5.33
C GLY A 279 -13.16 -15.91 -4.80
N SER A 280 -13.37 -16.06 -3.49
CA SER A 280 -14.08 -17.22 -2.91
C SER A 280 -15.31 -16.87 -2.07
N LEU A 281 -15.87 -15.66 -2.21
CA LEU A 281 -17.11 -15.31 -1.50
C LEU A 281 -18.27 -16.23 -1.90
N SER A 282 -19.10 -16.59 -0.91
CA SER A 282 -20.30 -17.40 -1.14
C SER A 282 -21.31 -16.66 -2.01
N SER A 283 -22.12 -17.41 -2.78
CA SER A 283 -23.17 -16.83 -3.63
C SER A 283 -24.14 -15.96 -2.85
N ARG A 284 -24.38 -16.31 -1.58
CA ARG A 284 -25.25 -15.57 -0.66
C ARG A 284 -24.67 -14.20 -0.32
N ILE A 285 -23.38 -14.13 0.02
CA ILE A 285 -22.67 -12.87 0.29
C ILE A 285 -22.58 -12.03 -0.99
N LEU A 286 -22.18 -12.64 -2.11
CA LEU A 286 -22.09 -11.97 -3.42
C LEU A 286 -23.43 -11.35 -3.84
N SER A 287 -24.55 -12.03 -3.57
CA SER A 287 -25.90 -11.51 -3.88
C SER A 287 -26.27 -10.27 -3.09
N TYR A 288 -25.78 -10.09 -1.86
CA TYR A 288 -26.16 -8.98 -0.96
C TYR A 288 -25.16 -7.82 -1.00
N TYR A 289 -23.87 -8.15 -0.97
CA TYR A 289 -22.79 -7.18 -0.80
C TYR A 289 -21.91 -7.03 -2.05
N GLY A 290 -22.13 -7.87 -3.06
CA GLY A 290 -21.28 -7.93 -4.24
C GLY A 290 -19.88 -8.48 -3.94
N ASP A 291 -19.05 -8.50 -4.97
CA ASP A 291 -17.64 -8.87 -4.87
C ASP A 291 -16.79 -7.67 -4.41
N THR A 292 -16.97 -7.29 -3.14
CA THR A 292 -16.46 -6.04 -2.56
C THR A 292 -15.70 -6.28 -1.26
N PRO A 293 -14.85 -5.33 -0.82
CA PRO A 293 -14.23 -5.38 0.52
C PRO A 293 -15.25 -5.55 1.64
N LEU A 294 -16.42 -4.89 1.53
CA LEU A 294 -17.50 -5.06 2.49
C LEU A 294 -18.04 -6.50 2.49
N GLY A 295 -18.24 -7.09 1.32
CA GLY A 295 -18.65 -8.51 1.22
C GLY A 295 -17.64 -9.46 1.87
N MET A 296 -16.34 -9.21 1.71
CA MET A 296 -15.30 -9.99 2.39
C MET A 296 -15.38 -9.88 3.91
N ILE A 297 -15.65 -8.69 4.42
CA ILE A 297 -15.73 -8.43 5.85
C ILE A 297 -17.00 -9.04 6.45
N GLU A 298 -18.16 -8.82 5.84
CA GLU A 298 -19.42 -9.39 6.31
C GLU A 298 -19.39 -10.93 6.30
N SER A 299 -18.75 -11.53 5.29
CA SER A 299 -18.51 -12.98 5.25
C SER A 299 -17.66 -13.48 6.43
N ALA A 300 -16.60 -12.76 6.79
CA ALA A 300 -15.78 -13.11 7.96
C ALA A 300 -16.53 -12.90 9.28
N PHE A 301 -17.31 -11.82 9.35
CA PHE A 301 -18.06 -11.46 10.54
C PHE A 301 -19.17 -12.44 10.88
N GLU A 302 -19.86 -13.02 9.89
CA GLU A 302 -20.84 -14.09 10.15
C GLU A 302 -20.23 -15.28 10.92
N PHE A 303 -18.94 -15.56 10.71
CA PHE A 303 -18.24 -16.62 11.43
C PHE A 303 -17.70 -16.13 12.78
N SER A 304 -17.16 -14.91 12.86
CA SER A 304 -16.63 -14.39 14.13
C SER A 304 -17.72 -14.11 15.15
N ASP A 305 -18.89 -13.68 14.71
CA ASP A 305 -20.04 -13.42 15.58
C ASP A 305 -20.47 -14.71 16.27
N LEU A 306 -20.47 -15.84 15.56
CA LEU A 306 -20.69 -17.18 16.15
C LEU A 306 -19.60 -17.57 17.16
N CYS A 307 -18.33 -17.25 16.90
CA CYS A 307 -17.27 -17.48 17.87
C CYS A 307 -17.50 -16.67 19.17
N ILE A 308 -17.86 -15.39 19.04
CA ILE A 308 -18.11 -14.48 20.17
C ILE A 308 -19.33 -14.93 20.97
N GLU A 309 -20.43 -15.29 20.31
CA GLU A 309 -21.64 -15.88 20.93
C GLU A 309 -21.28 -17.10 21.81
N ASN A 310 -20.33 -17.92 21.35
CA ASN A 310 -19.86 -19.12 22.06
C ASN A 310 -18.68 -18.84 23.03
N LYS A 311 -18.39 -17.56 23.32
CA LYS A 311 -17.31 -17.11 24.20
C LYS A 311 -15.93 -17.68 23.79
N PHE A 312 -15.68 -17.75 22.49
CA PHE A 312 -14.39 -18.15 21.91
C PHE A 312 -13.72 -16.94 21.26
N TYR A 313 -12.49 -16.63 21.71
CA TYR A 313 -11.79 -15.40 21.33
C TYR A 313 -10.40 -15.63 20.74
N ASN A 314 -9.97 -16.88 20.54
CA ASN A 314 -8.72 -17.21 19.85
C ASN A 314 -8.93 -17.14 18.33
N ILE A 315 -9.33 -15.97 17.85
CA ILE A 315 -9.70 -15.68 16.46
C ILE A 315 -8.58 -14.88 15.79
N VAL A 316 -8.30 -15.21 14.53
CA VAL A 316 -7.40 -14.43 13.67
C VAL A 316 -8.11 -14.15 12.35
N PHE A 317 -8.10 -12.92 11.87
CA PHE A 317 -8.67 -12.59 10.56
C PHE A 317 -7.63 -12.61 9.45
N SER A 318 -8.06 -12.90 8.23
CA SER A 318 -7.31 -12.54 7.01
C SER A 318 -8.26 -12.19 5.88
N MET A 319 -7.96 -11.11 5.15
CA MET A 319 -8.68 -10.57 3.99
C MET A 319 -7.75 -10.62 2.77
N LYS A 320 -7.72 -11.72 2.02
CA LYS A 320 -6.76 -11.89 0.92
C LYS A 320 -7.36 -11.52 -0.43
N ALA A 321 -6.58 -10.82 -1.24
CA ALA A 321 -6.88 -10.57 -2.65
C ALA A 321 -5.57 -10.60 -3.47
N SER A 322 -5.67 -10.91 -4.76
CA SER A 322 -4.55 -10.85 -5.69
C SER A 322 -4.25 -9.42 -6.14
N ASN A 323 -5.21 -8.52 -6.00
CA ASN A 323 -5.00 -7.08 -6.15
C ASN A 323 -4.60 -6.47 -4.80
N ALA A 324 -3.38 -5.93 -4.71
CA ALA A 324 -2.85 -5.31 -3.50
C ALA A 324 -3.73 -4.16 -3.00
N TYR A 325 -4.32 -3.37 -3.89
CA TYR A 325 -5.24 -2.29 -3.52
C TYR A 325 -6.47 -2.83 -2.80
N VAL A 326 -7.14 -3.83 -3.38
CA VAL A 326 -8.33 -4.47 -2.77
C VAL A 326 -7.99 -5.08 -1.41
N MET A 327 -6.83 -5.74 -1.31
CA MET A 327 -6.35 -6.31 -0.05
C MET A 327 -6.18 -5.23 1.02
N ILE A 328 -5.38 -4.19 0.74
CA ILE A 328 -5.09 -3.11 1.71
C ILE A 328 -6.39 -2.49 2.21
N GLN A 329 -7.28 -2.12 1.29
CA GLN A 329 -8.53 -1.48 1.64
C GLN A 329 -9.46 -2.40 2.43
N SER A 330 -9.45 -3.71 2.17
CA SER A 330 -10.23 -4.69 2.94
C SER A 330 -9.75 -4.79 4.39
N TYR A 331 -8.43 -4.77 4.64
CA TYR A 331 -7.91 -4.75 6.02
C TYR A 331 -8.21 -3.43 6.73
N ARG A 332 -8.03 -2.29 6.07
CA ARG A 332 -8.36 -0.98 6.66
C ARG A 332 -9.84 -0.89 7.03
N LEU A 333 -10.73 -1.35 6.14
CA LEU A 333 -12.16 -1.41 6.41
C LEU A 333 -12.52 -2.43 7.51
N LEU A 334 -11.82 -3.57 7.58
CA LEU A 334 -11.99 -4.55 8.67
C LEU A 334 -11.68 -3.91 10.02
N VAL A 335 -10.56 -3.21 10.15
CA VAL A 335 -10.20 -2.50 11.40
C VAL A 335 -11.28 -1.48 11.75
N ALA A 336 -11.69 -0.66 10.80
CA ALA A 336 -12.73 0.36 11.01
C ALA A 336 -14.05 -0.25 11.49
N LYS A 337 -14.49 -1.34 10.87
CA LYS A 337 -15.73 -2.03 11.25
C LYS A 337 -15.62 -2.71 12.61
N GLN A 338 -14.44 -3.19 13.01
CA GLN A 338 -14.24 -3.70 14.37
C GLN A 338 -14.37 -2.59 15.42
N TYR A 339 -13.81 -1.40 15.19
CA TYR A 339 -14.03 -0.25 16.09
C TYR A 339 -15.50 0.17 16.17
N GLU A 340 -16.24 0.10 15.07
CA GLU A 340 -17.68 0.42 15.06
C GLU A 340 -18.52 -0.58 15.86
N ARG A 341 -18.13 -1.87 15.83
CA ARG A 341 -18.90 -2.97 16.44
C ARG A 341 -18.72 -3.05 17.95
N ASP A 342 -17.52 -2.78 18.46
CA ASP A 342 -17.24 -2.94 19.89
C ASP A 342 -16.80 -1.63 20.56
N LYS A 343 -17.62 -1.19 21.52
CA LYS A 343 -17.32 -0.01 22.35
C LYS A 343 -16.11 -0.21 23.26
N ASN A 344 -15.73 -1.45 23.56
CA ASN A 344 -14.52 -1.79 24.30
C ASN A 344 -13.30 -1.97 23.39
N SER A 345 -13.46 -1.77 22.07
CA SER A 345 -12.38 -1.87 21.07
C SER A 345 -11.65 -3.22 21.06
N LEU A 346 -12.37 -4.35 21.20
CA LEU A 346 -11.79 -5.67 21.01
C LEU A 346 -11.46 -5.90 19.53
N ILE A 347 -10.23 -5.57 19.14
CA ILE A 347 -9.71 -5.82 17.79
C ILE A 347 -8.99 -7.16 17.77
N PHE A 348 -9.35 -8.07 16.86
CA PHE A 348 -8.68 -9.36 16.73
C PHE A 348 -7.42 -9.30 15.84
N PRO A 349 -6.42 -10.17 16.08
CA PRO A 349 -5.22 -10.23 15.27
C PRO A 349 -5.45 -10.47 13.79
N MET A 350 -4.54 -9.97 12.97
CA MET A 350 -4.64 -10.02 11.51
C MET A 350 -3.45 -10.75 10.89
N HIS A 351 -3.74 -11.77 10.08
CA HIS A 351 -2.78 -12.45 9.23
C HIS A 351 -2.74 -11.80 7.86
N LEU A 352 -1.64 -11.13 7.51
CA LEU A 352 -1.47 -10.49 6.22
C LEU A 352 -0.85 -11.42 5.19
N GLY A 353 -1.29 -11.29 3.95
CA GLY A 353 -0.63 -11.90 2.81
C GLY A 353 -1.39 -11.61 1.53
N VAL A 354 -0.66 -11.18 0.50
CA VAL A 354 -1.18 -11.10 -0.87
C VAL A 354 -1.35 -12.52 -1.39
N THR A 355 -2.48 -12.81 -2.00
CA THR A 355 -2.72 -14.11 -2.62
C THR A 355 -2.31 -14.05 -4.08
N GLU A 356 -1.83 -15.16 -4.64
CA GLU A 356 -1.30 -15.23 -6.00
C GLU A 356 -0.31 -14.09 -6.34
N ALA A 357 0.72 -13.90 -5.47
CA ALA A 357 1.65 -12.79 -5.64
C ALA A 357 2.47 -12.93 -6.93
N GLY A 358 2.74 -14.16 -7.35
CA GLY A 358 3.51 -14.47 -8.56
C GLY A 358 4.88 -15.06 -8.23
N PHE A 359 5.76 -14.99 -9.22
CA PHE A 359 7.08 -15.58 -9.22
C PHE A 359 8.18 -14.51 -9.03
N GLY A 360 9.32 -14.88 -8.46
CA GLY A 360 10.53 -14.06 -8.48
C GLY A 360 10.40 -12.69 -7.82
N ALA A 361 11.08 -11.69 -8.38
CA ALA A 361 11.07 -10.32 -7.90
C ALA A 361 9.69 -9.65 -8.06
N ASN A 362 8.92 -10.00 -9.10
CA ASN A 362 7.56 -9.48 -9.27
C ASN A 362 6.67 -9.87 -8.07
N GLY A 363 6.70 -11.15 -7.65
CA GLY A 363 5.95 -11.62 -6.50
C GLY A 363 6.38 -10.97 -5.18
N ARG A 364 7.68 -10.68 -5.04
CA ARG A 364 8.26 -9.97 -3.88
C ARG A 364 7.81 -8.51 -3.84
N ILE A 365 7.93 -7.75 -4.94
CA ILE A 365 7.50 -6.34 -5.05
C ILE A 365 6.02 -6.20 -4.66
N LYS A 366 5.16 -7.01 -5.28
CA LYS A 366 3.71 -7.02 -5.00
C LYS A 366 3.40 -7.33 -3.53
N SER A 367 4.13 -8.27 -2.93
CA SER A 367 3.97 -8.65 -1.53
C SER A 367 4.49 -7.57 -0.57
N TYR A 368 5.65 -6.97 -0.85
CA TYR A 368 6.21 -5.86 -0.08
C TYR A 368 5.27 -4.65 -0.12
N LEU A 369 4.69 -4.35 -1.29
CA LEU A 369 3.67 -3.30 -1.44
C LEU A 369 2.43 -3.60 -0.59
N GLY A 370 1.80 -4.76 -0.79
CA GLY A 370 0.53 -5.11 -0.14
C GLY A 370 0.63 -5.28 1.37
N ILE A 371 1.61 -6.07 1.84
CA ILE A 371 1.82 -6.33 3.27
C ILE A 371 2.46 -5.13 3.93
N GLY A 372 3.48 -4.54 3.29
CA GLY A 372 4.25 -3.43 3.84
C GLY A 372 3.42 -2.18 4.09
N SER A 373 2.48 -1.84 3.18
CA SER A 373 1.57 -0.70 3.37
C SER A 373 0.74 -0.83 4.65
N LEU A 374 0.22 -2.03 4.93
CA LEU A 374 -0.59 -2.30 6.13
C LEU A 374 0.26 -2.33 7.39
N LEU A 375 1.44 -2.95 7.33
CA LEU A 375 2.38 -2.91 8.45
C LEU A 375 2.82 -1.48 8.76
N TYR A 376 2.97 -0.61 7.76
CA TYR A 376 3.27 0.81 7.98
C TYR A 376 2.14 1.54 8.71
N ASP A 377 0.89 1.16 8.47
CA ASP A 377 -0.29 1.62 9.22
C ASP A 377 -0.40 1.01 10.62
N GLY A 378 0.53 0.12 11.01
CA GLY A 378 0.52 -0.59 12.28
C GLY A 378 -0.42 -1.81 12.31
N ILE A 379 -0.96 -2.22 11.17
CA ILE A 379 -1.91 -3.34 11.04
C ILE A 379 -1.13 -4.59 10.68
N GLY A 380 -1.31 -5.68 11.43
CA GLY A 380 -0.75 -7.00 11.11
C GLY A 380 0.02 -7.62 12.27
N ASP A 381 -0.28 -8.88 12.56
CA ASP A 381 0.28 -9.63 13.70
C ASP A 381 0.99 -10.91 13.26
N THR A 382 0.74 -11.34 12.03
CA THR A 382 1.45 -12.44 11.39
C THR A 382 1.39 -12.24 9.88
N ILE A 383 2.43 -12.66 9.16
CA ILE A 383 2.55 -12.47 7.72
C ILE A 383 2.89 -13.78 7.00
N ARG A 384 2.49 -13.86 5.73
CA ARG A 384 3.00 -14.82 4.76
C ARG A 384 3.11 -14.18 3.38
N ILE A 385 4.29 -14.23 2.79
CA ILE A 385 4.54 -13.84 1.39
C ILE A 385 4.32 -15.08 0.53
N SER A 386 3.24 -15.10 -0.28
CA SER A 386 2.80 -16.31 -0.99
C SER A 386 3.37 -16.37 -2.40
N LEU A 387 4.50 -17.05 -2.58
CA LEU A 387 5.23 -17.13 -3.86
C LEU A 387 4.94 -18.42 -4.60
N THR A 388 5.04 -18.38 -5.92
CA THR A 388 5.09 -19.57 -6.79
C THR A 388 6.50 -20.17 -6.79
N GLU A 389 7.07 -20.38 -5.60
CA GLU A 389 8.42 -20.89 -5.35
C GLU A 389 8.35 -21.96 -4.25
N ASP A 390 9.49 -22.41 -3.74
CA ASP A 390 9.51 -23.34 -2.61
C ASP A 390 9.12 -22.66 -1.29
N PRO A 391 8.56 -23.40 -0.31
CA PRO A 391 8.07 -22.83 0.94
C PRO A 391 9.11 -22.00 1.72
N TRP A 392 10.38 -22.40 1.68
CA TRP A 392 11.46 -21.69 2.37
C TRP A 392 11.85 -20.37 1.69
N ASP A 393 11.59 -20.21 0.40
CA ASP A 393 11.88 -18.97 -0.34
C ASP A 393 10.90 -17.84 0.04
N GLU A 394 9.77 -18.18 0.68
CA GLU A 394 8.84 -17.21 1.27
C GLU A 394 9.39 -16.53 2.55
N LEU A 395 10.36 -17.16 3.24
CA LEU A 395 10.79 -16.76 4.59
C LEU A 395 11.74 -15.56 4.58
N ALA A 396 12.75 -15.56 3.72
CA ALA A 396 13.74 -14.48 3.64
C ALA A 396 13.09 -13.12 3.31
N PRO A 397 12.17 -13.02 2.33
CA PRO A 397 11.39 -11.80 2.09
C PRO A 397 10.60 -11.34 3.32
N CYS A 398 10.00 -12.26 4.09
CA CYS A 398 9.23 -11.90 5.29
C CYS A 398 10.13 -11.25 6.35
N LYS A 399 11.30 -11.84 6.61
CA LYS A 399 12.31 -11.29 7.53
C LYS A 399 12.76 -9.92 7.07
N LYS A 400 13.09 -9.80 5.78
CA LYS A 400 13.57 -8.55 5.18
C LYS A 400 12.55 -7.41 5.29
N LEU A 401 11.27 -7.69 5.10
CA LEU A 401 10.20 -6.71 5.25
C LEU A 401 10.09 -6.22 6.70
N ILE A 402 10.09 -7.15 7.67
CA ILE A 402 10.00 -6.81 9.11
C ILE A 402 11.24 -6.02 9.55
N GLU A 403 12.44 -6.42 9.13
CA GLU A 403 13.69 -5.70 9.40
C GLU A 403 13.67 -4.28 8.81
N ASN A 404 13.26 -4.13 7.55
CA ASN A 404 13.22 -2.81 6.92
C ASN A 404 12.20 -1.88 7.54
N LEU A 405 11.07 -2.42 8.00
CA LEU A 405 10.15 -1.63 8.80
C LEU A 405 10.86 -1.09 10.03
N LYS A 406 11.72 -1.81 10.75
CA LYS A 406 12.40 -1.25 11.94
C LYS A 406 13.29 -0.03 11.64
N LYS A 407 13.73 0.16 10.40
CA LYS A 407 14.56 1.30 9.97
C LYS A 407 13.76 2.59 9.72
N ARG A 408 12.43 2.49 9.63
CA ARG A 408 11.53 3.63 9.38
C ARG A 408 11.75 4.73 10.41
N ILE A 409 11.79 5.99 9.96
CA ILE A 409 12.04 7.15 10.83
C ILE A 409 10.72 7.83 11.16
N PHE A 410 10.48 8.10 12.44
CA PHE A 410 9.34 8.89 12.92
C PHE A 410 9.79 10.23 13.46
N TYR A 411 9.07 11.28 13.10
CA TYR A 411 9.19 12.59 13.74
C TYR A 411 8.46 12.58 15.09
N THR A 412 8.96 11.81 16.06
CA THR A 412 8.61 11.93 17.48
C THR A 412 9.77 12.60 18.22
N ASP A 413 9.42 13.59 19.04
CA ASP A 413 10.30 14.45 19.83
C ASP A 413 11.43 13.68 20.51
N LYS A 414 12.67 14.17 20.34
CA LYS A 414 13.87 13.77 21.11
C LYS A 414 13.76 14.06 22.62
N LYS A 415 12.56 14.02 23.23
CA LYS A 415 12.35 14.34 24.64
C LYS A 415 12.17 13.14 25.56
N GLU A 416 11.79 11.96 25.07
CA GLU A 416 11.45 10.84 25.98
C GLU A 416 12.62 9.92 26.38
N GLU A 417 13.72 9.89 25.63
CA GLU A 417 14.89 9.06 25.99
C GLU A 417 15.73 9.66 27.14
N ALA A 418 15.60 10.97 27.41
CA ALA A 418 16.28 11.62 28.53
C ALA A 418 15.54 11.40 29.88
N SER A 419 14.21 11.25 29.87
CA SER A 419 13.42 11.09 31.09
C SER A 419 13.43 9.67 31.67
N TYR A 420 13.56 8.63 30.81
CA TYR A 420 13.61 7.24 31.27
C TYR A 420 14.96 6.83 31.89
N SER A 421 16.05 7.51 31.53
CA SER A 421 17.38 7.28 32.10
C SER A 421 17.57 7.95 33.47
N VAL A 422 16.83 9.04 33.75
CA VAL A 422 16.85 9.73 35.04
C VAL A 422 15.99 8.99 36.09
N MET A 423 14.82 8.46 35.70
CA MET A 423 13.97 7.69 36.64
C MET A 423 14.57 6.35 37.09
N LYS A 424 15.47 5.74 36.30
CA LYS A 424 16.20 4.52 36.72
C LYS A 424 17.35 4.78 37.69
N LYS A 425 17.81 6.03 37.83
CA LYS A 425 18.87 6.40 38.79
C LYS A 425 18.34 6.83 40.16
N GLN A 426 17.04 7.12 40.30
CA GLN A 426 16.46 7.58 41.57
C GLN A 426 15.72 6.51 42.39
N ASN A 427 15.54 5.29 41.86
CA ASN A 427 14.91 4.17 42.58
C ASN A 427 15.89 3.03 42.90
N LYS A 428 17.03 3.37 43.50
CA LYS A 428 17.96 2.40 44.10
C LYS A 428 18.41 2.83 45.51
N GLU A 429 17.48 3.27 46.34
CA GLU A 429 17.68 3.28 47.79
C GLU A 429 16.39 2.78 48.47
N GLY A 430 16.45 1.55 48.97
CA GLY A 430 15.42 0.87 49.72
C GLY A 430 16.03 -0.37 50.39
N PRO A 431 15.70 -0.66 51.67
CA PRO A 431 16.65 -1.28 52.60
C PRO A 431 16.79 -2.80 52.45
N ASN A 432 17.99 -3.25 52.79
CA ASN A 432 18.45 -4.63 52.91
C ASN A 432 17.49 -5.54 53.70
N TYR A 433 17.24 -6.74 53.15
CA TYR A 433 17.06 -7.95 53.95
C TYR A 433 17.94 -9.07 53.39
N SER A 434 18.79 -9.55 54.28
CA SER A 434 19.77 -10.64 54.13
C SER A 434 19.14 -12.03 54.07
N ARG A 435 19.78 -12.95 53.35
CA ARG A 435 20.00 -14.37 53.73
C ARG A 435 20.94 -15.06 52.71
N ASP A 436 22.19 -15.25 53.13
CA ASP A 436 22.97 -16.52 53.19
C ASP A 436 22.53 -17.69 52.28
N THR A 437 23.33 -18.51 51.59
CA THR A 437 24.77 -18.87 51.44
C THR A 437 24.84 -19.90 50.23
N PRO A 438 25.87 -20.73 49.95
CA PRO A 438 26.98 -20.43 49.03
C PRO A 438 27.30 -21.55 47.97
N ASN A 439 28.28 -21.22 47.10
CA ASN A 439 29.24 -22.10 46.38
C ASN A 439 28.77 -23.19 45.39
N ASN A 440 29.25 -23.08 44.13
CA ASN A 440 30.42 -23.87 43.71
C ASN A 440 30.98 -23.41 42.35
N ASP A 441 32.31 -23.29 42.32
CA ASP A 441 33.17 -22.97 41.18
C ASP A 441 33.27 -24.12 40.17
N ASN A 442 33.57 -23.78 38.90
CA ASN A 442 34.75 -24.27 38.17
C ASN A 442 34.81 -23.67 36.75
N ASP A 443 35.79 -22.78 36.57
CA ASP A 443 36.71 -22.57 35.45
C ASP A 443 36.32 -22.93 34.00
N VAL A 444 36.51 -21.97 33.08
CA VAL A 444 37.74 -21.84 32.25
C VAL A 444 37.76 -20.46 31.56
N THR A 445 38.85 -19.74 31.80
CA THR A 445 39.23 -18.38 31.36
C THR A 445 39.76 -18.37 29.90
N VAL A 446 39.57 -17.31 29.10
CA VAL A 446 40.60 -16.33 28.61
C VAL A 446 39.96 -15.59 27.42
N MET A 447 40.07 -14.28 27.16
CA MET A 447 40.49 -13.06 27.86
C MET A 447 39.94 -11.90 27.02
N LYS A 448 39.30 -10.92 27.64
CA LYS A 448 39.28 -9.52 27.18
C LYS A 448 39.96 -8.70 28.27
N SER A 449 41.17 -8.24 27.97
CA SER A 449 41.81 -7.08 28.58
C SER A 449 40.96 -5.83 28.29
N SER A 450 40.97 -4.73 29.03
CA SER A 450 41.60 -4.33 30.29
C SER A 450 41.09 -2.91 30.52
N LEU A 451 40.27 -2.69 31.54
CA LEU A 451 39.86 -1.34 31.95
C LEU A 451 39.41 -1.37 33.41
N SER A 452 40.36 -1.14 34.31
CA SER A 452 40.20 -0.30 35.50
C SER A 452 41.38 -0.47 36.44
N ARG A 453 41.94 0.69 36.81
CA ARG A 453 42.55 1.11 38.08
C ARG A 453 43.22 2.43 37.70
N GLU A 454 42.87 3.54 38.34
CA GLU A 454 43.32 3.78 39.70
C GLU A 454 42.60 4.98 40.34
N ILE A 455 42.56 4.92 41.68
CA ILE A 455 42.39 6.01 42.65
C ILE A 455 40.94 6.40 42.99
N GLN A 456 40.50 5.82 44.11
CA GLN A 456 39.57 6.43 45.05
C GLN A 456 40.27 6.44 46.42
N SER A 457 40.63 7.62 46.95
CA SER A 457 40.99 7.79 48.37
C SER A 457 40.83 9.25 48.81
N CYS A 458 39.77 9.51 49.61
CA CYS A 458 39.56 10.57 50.64
C CYS A 458 39.81 12.06 50.28
N SER A 459 39.13 13.09 50.80
CA SER A 459 38.01 13.32 51.73
C SER A 459 37.67 14.85 51.65
N PRO A 460 36.57 15.34 52.24
CA PRO A 460 35.97 16.64 51.88
C PRO A 460 36.55 17.84 52.65
N GLU A 461 36.53 18.99 51.98
CA GLU A 461 36.58 20.37 52.51
C GLU A 461 37.82 20.81 53.31
N LYS A 462 38.67 21.61 52.67
CA LYS A 462 39.32 22.80 53.27
C LYS A 462 39.89 23.72 52.18
N LYS A 463 39.32 24.94 52.17
CA LYS A 463 39.98 26.26 52.01
C LYS A 463 40.53 26.60 50.62
N GLU A 464 39.96 27.59 49.93
CA GLU A 464 40.22 29.02 50.15
C GLU A 464 41.71 29.35 50.14
N GLU A 465 42.23 29.61 48.93
CA GLU A 465 43.14 30.72 48.70
C GLU A 465 42.72 31.38 47.39
N ALA A 466 42.18 32.58 47.52
CA ALA A 466 41.90 33.47 46.42
C ALA A 466 43.00 34.54 46.36
N ILE A 467 43.08 35.16 45.19
CA ILE A 467 43.55 36.53 44.93
C ILE A 467 45.05 36.70 44.54
N ILE A 468 45.21 37.55 43.49
CA ILE A 468 46.34 38.38 43.04
C ILE A 468 47.40 37.64 42.17
N TYR A 469 47.53 37.87 40.85
CA TYR A 469 48.02 39.13 40.26
C TYR A 469 47.74 39.29 38.74
N LYS A 470 47.03 40.38 38.43
CA LYS A 470 47.26 41.41 37.40
C LYS A 470 47.61 41.02 35.94
N SER A 471 46.64 41.30 35.07
CA SER A 471 46.68 42.33 34.01
C SER A 471 48.05 42.82 33.50
N LYS A 472 48.29 42.67 32.19
CA LYS A 472 48.79 43.75 31.31
C LYS A 472 48.70 43.38 29.81
N GLU A 473 47.86 44.16 29.14
CA GLU A 473 48.00 44.78 27.81
C GLU A 473 48.77 44.11 26.66
N ASN A 474 48.05 44.04 25.52
CA ASN A 474 48.47 44.19 24.12
C ASN A 474 49.56 43.22 23.61
N SER A 475 49.27 42.31 22.67
CA SER A 475 48.98 42.67 21.28
C SER A 475 48.62 41.43 20.44
N THR A 476 47.59 41.59 19.58
CA THR A 476 47.32 40.90 18.29
C THR A 476 47.53 39.39 18.16
N VAL A 477 46.44 38.62 17.97
CA VAL A 477 46.09 37.84 16.75
C VAL A 477 44.62 37.38 16.84
N HIS A 478 43.86 37.56 15.75
CA HIS A 478 42.46 37.21 15.55
C HIS A 478 42.18 35.68 15.56
N SER A 479 41.04 35.26 16.11
CA SER A 479 39.92 34.60 15.38
C SER A 479 39.02 33.73 16.30
N ASP A 480 37.74 33.70 15.94
CA ASP A 480 36.74 32.67 16.23
C ASP A 480 36.14 32.56 17.63
N THR A 481 35.21 33.47 17.95
CA THR A 481 34.11 33.22 18.90
C THR A 481 32.91 34.10 18.58
N ASP A 482 32.18 33.76 17.51
CA ASP A 482 30.82 34.31 17.26
C ASP A 482 29.86 33.31 16.60
N VAL A 483 30.16 32.01 16.65
CA VAL A 483 29.36 30.95 15.98
C VAL A 483 28.41 30.21 16.94
N TYR A 484 28.43 30.51 18.24
CA TYR A 484 27.69 29.71 19.24
C TYR A 484 26.54 30.42 19.96
N GLN A 485 26.12 31.61 19.53
CA GLN A 485 24.93 32.29 20.11
C GLN A 485 23.76 32.57 19.16
N THR A 486 23.83 32.13 17.90
CA THR A 486 22.70 32.22 16.94
C THR A 486 21.90 30.92 16.77
N ILE A 487 22.26 29.84 17.47
CA ILE A 487 21.64 28.52 17.31
C ILE A 487 20.43 28.30 18.26
N GLU A 488 20.26 29.10 19.31
CA GLU A 488 19.19 28.89 20.30
C GLU A 488 17.84 29.58 20.01
N HIS A 489 17.72 30.38 18.94
CA HIS A 489 16.45 31.05 18.60
C HIS A 489 15.62 30.37 17.49
N TRP A 490 16.01 29.17 17.01
CA TRP A 490 15.31 28.47 15.92
C TRP A 490 14.63 27.14 16.33
N ASN A 491 14.55 26.85 17.64
CA ASN A 491 14.07 25.55 18.14
C ASN A 491 12.70 25.62 18.86
N SER A 492 11.67 26.13 18.18
CA SER A 492 10.28 25.95 18.67
C SER A 492 9.21 25.71 17.60
N ASN A 493 9.55 25.50 16.31
CA ASN A 493 8.55 25.39 15.24
C ASN A 493 8.60 24.09 14.41
N TYR A 494 8.59 22.93 15.07
CA TYR A 494 8.34 21.66 14.36
C TYR A 494 7.11 20.93 14.92
N LEU A 495 6.09 20.85 14.05
CA LEU A 495 4.95 19.92 14.06
C LEU A 495 3.94 20.04 15.22
N ASN A 496 3.14 21.10 15.24
CA ASN A 496 1.83 21.05 15.91
C ASN A 496 0.84 20.32 14.97
N PHE A 497 0.87 18.99 15.04
CA PHE A 497 0.22 18.08 14.09
C PHE A 497 -0.89 17.29 14.81
N GLU A 498 -1.71 17.92 15.65
CA GLU A 498 -2.63 17.17 16.52
C GLU A 498 -4.08 17.06 16.06
N GLU A 499 -4.54 17.86 15.10
CA GLU A 499 -5.95 17.79 14.69
C GLU A 499 -6.05 17.62 13.19
N ASN A 500 -6.21 16.36 12.75
CA ASN A 500 -7.00 15.92 11.60
C ASN A 500 -6.74 14.43 11.37
N PHE A 501 -7.73 13.60 11.69
CA PHE A 501 -7.80 12.26 11.12
C PHE A 501 -8.03 12.45 9.62
N ARG A 502 -7.25 11.78 8.77
CA ARG A 502 -7.39 11.88 7.31
C ARG A 502 -8.85 11.68 6.92
N ASP A 503 -9.41 12.66 6.22
CA ASP A 503 -10.60 12.42 5.42
C ASP A 503 -10.15 11.73 4.13
N PHE A 504 -10.06 10.39 4.15
CA PHE A 504 -9.77 9.56 2.97
C PHE A 504 -10.78 9.81 1.82
N ASN A 505 -11.85 10.55 2.09
CA ASN A 505 -12.95 10.81 1.17
C ASN A 505 -12.60 11.76 0.04
N ASN A 506 -11.53 12.54 0.19
CA ASN A 506 -11.13 13.58 -0.77
C ASN A 506 -9.81 13.28 -1.48
N ILE A 507 -9.25 12.08 -1.34
CA ILE A 507 -8.09 11.67 -2.14
C ILE A 507 -8.59 11.36 -3.56
N VAL A 508 -8.45 12.35 -4.43
CA VAL A 508 -8.65 12.20 -5.86
C VAL A 508 -7.27 12.21 -6.48
N LYS A 509 -6.97 11.21 -7.31
CA LYS A 509 -5.78 11.26 -8.18
C LYS A 509 -5.82 12.60 -8.92
N ASN A 510 -4.81 13.44 -8.74
CA ASN A 510 -4.66 14.62 -9.57
C ASN A 510 -4.53 14.12 -11.01
N ARG A 511 -5.53 14.37 -11.84
CA ARG A 511 -5.41 14.07 -13.26
C ARG A 511 -4.53 15.17 -13.83
N VAL A 512 -3.39 14.78 -14.40
CA VAL A 512 -2.56 15.69 -15.20
C VAL A 512 -3.44 16.20 -16.35
N ASP A 513 -3.90 17.45 -16.23
CA ASP A 513 -4.74 18.06 -17.24
C ASP A 513 -3.86 18.50 -18.43
N LYS A 514 -3.91 17.72 -19.52
CA LYS A 514 -3.21 18.04 -20.78
C LYS A 514 -3.63 19.39 -21.36
N LYS A 515 -4.77 19.96 -20.97
CA LYS A 515 -5.20 21.29 -21.45
C LYS A 515 -4.49 22.45 -20.73
N VAL A 516 -3.83 22.20 -19.59
CA VAL A 516 -3.22 23.24 -18.75
C VAL A 516 -1.72 23.02 -18.51
N LYS A 517 -1.23 21.77 -18.55
CA LYS A 517 0.19 21.44 -18.34
C LYS A 517 0.78 20.72 -19.56
N SER A 518 1.96 21.17 -19.93
CA SER A 518 2.76 20.76 -21.09
C SER A 518 2.87 19.24 -21.23
N ASP A 519 3.20 18.78 -22.44
CA ASP A 519 3.59 17.40 -22.84
C ASP A 519 4.76 16.76 -22.05
N VAL A 520 5.05 17.27 -20.86
CA VAL A 520 6.14 16.92 -19.96
C VAL A 520 5.81 15.69 -19.12
N LEU A 521 4.59 15.65 -18.57
CA LEU A 521 4.18 14.59 -17.64
C LEU A 521 3.32 13.56 -18.36
N HIS A 522 3.50 12.30 -17.97
CA HIS A 522 2.66 11.22 -18.47
C HIS A 522 1.27 11.30 -17.82
N GLU A 523 0.22 11.02 -18.61
CA GLU A 523 -1.18 11.17 -18.16
C GLU A 523 -1.56 10.24 -17.01
N GLU A 524 -1.00 9.02 -17.02
CA GLU A 524 -1.23 8.02 -15.96
C GLU A 524 -0.27 8.20 -14.78
N CYS A 525 1.04 8.17 -15.01
CA CYS A 525 2.08 8.40 -14.01
C CYS A 525 3.43 8.52 -14.71
N THR A 526 4.19 9.55 -14.38
CA THR A 526 5.49 9.86 -14.99
C THR A 526 6.57 8.91 -14.46
N VAL A 527 7.34 8.32 -15.38
CA VAL A 527 8.52 7.51 -15.04
C VAL A 527 9.78 8.33 -15.29
N GLY A 528 10.64 8.46 -14.28
CA GLY A 528 11.95 9.07 -14.49
C GLY A 528 13.12 8.22 -14.01
N ASN A 529 14.29 8.49 -14.57
CA ASN A 529 15.55 7.82 -14.25
C ASN A 529 16.66 8.83 -13.98
N VAL A 530 17.56 8.50 -13.04
CA VAL A 530 18.83 9.23 -12.88
C VAL A 530 19.90 8.48 -13.66
N VAL A 531 20.62 9.18 -14.54
CA VAL A 531 21.68 8.64 -15.40
C VAL A 531 22.99 9.39 -15.13
N THR A 532 24.12 8.70 -15.21
CA THR A 532 25.45 9.32 -15.12
C THR A 532 25.97 9.67 -16.50
N VAL A 533 26.92 10.61 -16.58
CA VAL A 533 27.59 10.93 -17.86
C VAL A 533 28.22 9.69 -18.50
N LYS A 534 28.86 8.82 -17.70
CA LYS A 534 29.46 7.57 -18.20
C LYS A 534 28.44 6.60 -18.80
N GLU A 535 27.25 6.49 -18.21
CA GLU A 535 26.17 5.65 -18.76
C GLU A 535 25.64 6.21 -20.09
N LEU A 536 25.67 7.54 -20.28
CA LEU A 536 25.25 8.18 -21.53
C LEU A 536 26.27 8.02 -22.68
N GLU A 537 27.53 7.73 -22.37
CA GLU A 537 28.58 7.49 -23.39
C GLU A 537 28.35 6.19 -24.16
N ASP A 538 27.70 5.19 -23.53
CA ASP A 538 27.22 3.98 -24.21
C ASP A 538 25.76 4.17 -24.68
N SER A 539 25.61 4.85 -25.81
CA SER A 539 24.30 5.17 -26.37
C SER A 539 23.43 3.94 -26.62
N LEU A 540 24.00 2.79 -27.01
CA LEU A 540 23.23 1.60 -27.32
C LEU A 540 22.67 0.96 -26.05
N GLN A 541 23.47 0.87 -25.00
CA GLN A 541 23.03 0.31 -23.72
C GLN A 541 22.01 1.21 -23.04
N ILE A 542 22.22 2.54 -23.03
CA ILE A 542 21.28 3.45 -22.36
C ILE A 542 19.92 3.51 -23.05
N PHE A 543 19.85 3.38 -24.37
CA PHE A 543 18.57 3.29 -25.07
C PHE A 543 17.77 2.05 -24.64
N LYS A 544 18.44 0.90 -24.49
CA LYS A 544 17.81 -0.32 -23.96
C LYS A 544 17.36 -0.14 -22.51
N ASP A 545 18.23 0.41 -21.66
CA ASP A 545 17.97 0.56 -20.22
C ASP A 545 16.82 1.53 -19.92
N LEU A 546 16.64 2.55 -20.77
CA LEU A 546 15.52 3.50 -20.71
C LEU A 546 14.26 2.98 -21.41
N ASN A 547 14.25 1.75 -21.91
CA ASN A 547 13.18 1.09 -22.66
C ASN A 547 12.76 1.88 -23.92
N ILE A 548 13.71 2.40 -24.68
CA ILE A 548 13.46 3.02 -25.98
C ILE A 548 13.25 1.91 -27.03
N GLU A 549 12.23 2.08 -27.86
CA GLU A 549 11.84 1.10 -28.88
C GLU A 549 12.33 1.54 -30.27
N LEU A 550 12.34 0.60 -31.20
CA LEU A 550 12.55 0.87 -32.62
C LEU A 550 11.20 0.83 -33.35
N ASP A 551 11.00 1.76 -34.28
CA ASP A 551 9.88 1.70 -35.23
C ASP A 551 10.16 0.67 -36.35
N GLN A 552 9.19 0.50 -37.25
CA GLN A 552 9.30 -0.45 -38.38
C GLN A 552 10.45 -0.11 -39.34
N ASN A 553 10.94 1.14 -39.31
CA ASN A 553 12.04 1.62 -40.14
C ASN A 553 13.39 1.60 -39.40
N GLY A 554 13.42 1.12 -38.15
CA GLY A 554 14.62 1.10 -37.31
C GLY A 554 14.96 2.44 -36.65
N ASN A 555 14.05 3.43 -36.65
CA ASN A 555 14.26 4.69 -35.92
C ASN A 555 13.86 4.54 -34.45
N LEU A 556 14.57 5.25 -33.58
CA LEU A 556 14.25 5.27 -32.15
C LEU A 556 12.92 6.01 -31.90
N LYS A 557 12.08 5.43 -31.04
CA LYS A 557 10.80 6.03 -30.62
C LYS A 557 10.49 5.75 -29.15
N LYS A 558 9.59 6.55 -28.58
CA LYS A 558 8.97 6.21 -27.29
C LYS A 558 7.99 5.04 -27.46
N GLY A 559 8.18 4.06 -26.61
CA GLY A 559 7.30 2.95 -26.33
C GLY A 559 6.45 3.15 -25.08
N ALA A 560 5.65 2.13 -24.74
CA ALA A 560 4.78 2.18 -23.56
C ALA A 560 5.56 2.19 -22.24
N LYS A 561 6.74 1.54 -22.22
CA LYS A 561 7.63 1.37 -21.06
C LYS A 561 8.73 2.43 -20.98
N THR A 562 8.86 3.28 -22.01
CA THR A 562 9.96 4.24 -22.11
C THR A 562 9.90 5.23 -20.96
N THR A 563 11.07 5.55 -20.44
CA THR A 563 11.26 6.63 -19.47
C THR A 563 10.74 7.95 -20.04
N ASP A 564 10.04 8.73 -19.22
CA ASP A 564 9.51 10.04 -19.63
C ASP A 564 10.53 11.16 -19.36
N ILE A 565 11.25 11.05 -18.24
CA ILE A 565 12.18 12.06 -17.73
C ILE A 565 13.54 11.43 -17.37
N ILE A 566 14.65 12.07 -17.74
CA ILE A 566 15.97 11.75 -17.19
C ILE A 566 16.55 12.90 -16.38
N ILE A 567 17.25 12.59 -15.29
CA ILE A 567 18.12 13.50 -14.54
C ILE A 567 19.56 13.06 -14.81
N ILE A 568 20.40 13.99 -15.24
CA ILE A 568 21.82 13.70 -15.48
C ILE A 568 22.60 14.10 -14.22
N ASP A 569 23.18 13.11 -13.55
CA ASP A 569 24.07 13.33 -12.42
C ASP A 569 25.37 14.00 -12.91
N LYS A 570 25.76 15.08 -12.23
CA LYS A 570 26.90 15.94 -12.61
C LYS A 570 26.83 16.42 -14.06
N PHE A 571 25.73 17.06 -14.42
CA PHE A 571 25.51 17.59 -15.77
C PHE A 571 26.65 18.52 -16.25
N GLU A 572 27.31 19.21 -15.33
CA GLU A 572 28.47 20.07 -15.62
C GLU A 572 29.66 19.34 -16.23
N THR A 573 29.74 18.01 -16.10
CA THR A 573 30.82 17.18 -16.64
C THR A 573 30.47 16.50 -17.97
N LEU A 574 29.44 16.97 -18.68
CA LEU A 574 28.96 16.34 -19.90
C LEU A 574 30.04 16.30 -21.00
N THR A 575 30.32 15.10 -21.51
CA THR A 575 31.26 14.91 -22.63
C THR A 575 30.56 15.07 -23.99
N ASP A 576 31.32 15.28 -25.06
CA ASP A 576 30.77 15.41 -26.42
C ASP A 576 30.00 14.16 -26.86
N SER A 577 30.46 12.97 -26.44
CA SER A 577 29.78 11.70 -26.71
C SER A 577 28.43 11.63 -25.99
N ALA A 578 28.42 11.86 -24.68
CA ALA A 578 27.19 11.88 -23.89
C ALA A 578 26.20 12.93 -24.40
N ASN A 579 26.69 14.10 -24.83
CA ASN A 579 25.88 15.16 -25.40
C ASN A 579 25.15 14.72 -26.69
N LYS A 580 25.81 13.98 -27.59
CA LYS A 580 25.16 13.41 -28.78
C LYS A 580 24.05 12.44 -28.41
N THR A 581 24.23 11.65 -27.34
CA THR A 581 23.19 10.77 -26.81
C THR A 581 22.01 11.57 -26.27
N VAL A 582 22.27 12.60 -25.46
CA VAL A 582 21.24 13.50 -24.91
C VAL A 582 20.43 14.17 -26.03
N LYS A 583 21.08 14.60 -27.12
CA LYS A 583 20.43 15.08 -28.34
C LYS A 583 19.39 14.13 -28.89
N LYS A 584 19.78 12.87 -29.12
CA LYS A 584 18.86 11.84 -29.61
C LYS A 584 17.71 11.57 -28.64
N LEU A 585 17.98 11.52 -27.33
CA LEU A 585 16.93 11.31 -26.32
C LEU A 585 15.87 12.42 -26.36
N ILE A 586 16.30 13.68 -26.50
CA ILE A 586 15.41 14.82 -26.63
C ILE A 586 14.62 14.79 -27.94
N GLU A 587 15.25 14.42 -29.07
CA GLU A 587 14.60 14.27 -30.37
C GLU A 587 13.48 13.20 -30.33
N ILE A 588 13.68 12.12 -29.58
CA ILE A 588 12.69 11.07 -29.32
C ILE A 588 11.54 11.57 -28.43
N GLY A 589 11.72 12.69 -27.73
CA GLY A 589 10.72 13.32 -26.86
C GLY A 589 10.87 13.00 -25.37
N LEU A 590 12.07 12.61 -24.91
CA LEU A 590 12.37 12.56 -23.48
C LEU A 590 12.70 13.95 -22.94
N HIS A 591 12.33 14.20 -21.69
CA HIS A 591 12.67 15.44 -20.99
C HIS A 591 13.92 15.24 -20.12
N VAL A 592 14.79 16.25 -20.10
CA VAL A 592 16.05 16.26 -19.35
C VAL A 592 15.95 17.29 -18.24
N LEU A 593 16.01 16.83 -17.00
CA LEU A 593 15.99 17.68 -15.82
C LEU A 593 17.42 18.07 -15.44
N VAL A 594 17.66 19.37 -15.36
CA VAL A 594 18.97 19.95 -15.05
C VAL A 594 18.84 20.85 -13.82
N GLN A 595 19.75 20.70 -12.86
CA GLN A 595 19.73 21.57 -11.69
C GLN A 595 20.12 23.00 -12.09
N HIS A 596 19.36 23.98 -11.60
CA HIS A 596 19.63 25.39 -11.86
C HIS A 596 20.91 25.86 -11.15
N GLN A 597 22.04 25.82 -11.86
CA GLN A 597 23.34 26.31 -11.43
C GLN A 597 24.00 27.08 -12.58
N PRO A 598 24.82 28.12 -12.30
CA PRO A 598 25.44 28.94 -13.35
C PRO A 598 26.17 28.12 -14.42
N GLN A 599 27.01 27.16 -14.01
CA GLN A 599 27.73 26.26 -14.91
C GLN A 599 26.82 25.47 -15.85
N ASN A 600 25.68 24.97 -15.35
CA ASN A 600 24.72 24.21 -16.13
C ASN A 600 23.96 25.09 -17.11
N ILE A 601 23.64 26.32 -16.71
CA ILE A 601 23.00 27.32 -17.57
C ILE A 601 23.90 27.64 -18.76
N ASP A 602 25.20 27.83 -18.53
CA ASP A 602 26.17 28.12 -19.60
C ASP A 602 26.31 26.95 -20.58
N ILE A 603 26.33 25.71 -20.08
CA ILE A 603 26.35 24.51 -20.93
C ILE A 603 25.07 24.45 -21.76
N VAL A 604 23.89 24.62 -21.15
CA VAL A 604 22.61 24.63 -21.87
C VAL A 604 22.60 25.73 -22.93
N LYS A 605 23.03 26.96 -22.61
CA LYS A 605 23.14 28.08 -23.57
C LYS A 605 24.03 27.73 -24.76
N LYS A 606 25.21 27.13 -24.53
CA LYS A 606 26.10 26.65 -25.61
C LYS A 606 25.44 25.59 -26.49
N LEU A 607 24.67 24.68 -25.88
CA LEU A 607 23.92 23.67 -26.63
C LEU A 607 22.85 24.29 -27.54
N LYS A 608 22.22 25.39 -27.10
CA LYS A 608 21.21 26.12 -27.91
C LYS A 608 21.80 26.86 -29.10
N ILE A 609 22.97 27.49 -28.91
CA ILE A 609 23.62 28.30 -29.96
C ILE A 609 24.01 27.44 -31.17
N ASN A 610 24.36 26.17 -30.93
CA ASN A 610 24.83 25.26 -31.97
C ASN A 610 23.70 24.48 -32.69
N ASP A 611 22.43 24.64 -32.30
CA ASP A 611 21.30 23.88 -32.83
C ASP A 611 20.09 24.79 -33.03
N SER A 612 19.93 25.32 -34.25
CA SER A 612 18.82 26.21 -34.64
C SER A 612 17.48 25.46 -34.83
N SER A 613 17.44 24.14 -34.59
CA SER A 613 16.22 23.34 -34.61
C SER A 613 15.37 23.59 -33.35
N SER A 614 14.12 23.99 -33.54
CA SER A 614 13.25 24.50 -32.47
C SER A 614 12.78 23.44 -31.46
N SER A 615 12.98 22.13 -31.71
CA SER A 615 12.53 21.05 -30.83
C SER A 615 13.51 20.73 -29.70
N TYR A 616 14.83 20.88 -29.91
CA TYR A 616 15.85 20.52 -28.91
C TYR A 616 15.74 21.35 -27.63
N ASN A 617 15.39 22.64 -27.79
CA ASN A 617 15.29 23.61 -26.70
C ASN A 617 14.07 23.42 -25.79
N ASN A 618 13.12 22.58 -26.19
CA ASN A 618 11.82 22.46 -25.54
C ASN A 618 11.76 21.36 -24.48
N ASN A 619 12.74 20.46 -24.41
CA ASN A 619 12.68 19.29 -23.52
C ASN A 619 13.74 19.33 -22.40
N ILE A 620 14.51 20.40 -22.26
CA ILE A 620 15.35 20.62 -21.07
C ILE A 620 14.56 21.43 -20.06
N ILE A 621 14.46 20.95 -18.82
CA ILE A 621 13.69 21.58 -17.74
C ILE A 621 14.61 21.83 -16.56
N PHE A 622 14.71 23.08 -16.12
CA PHE A 622 15.44 23.40 -14.91
C PHE A 622 14.65 23.05 -13.65
N TYR A 623 15.35 22.56 -12.64
CA TYR A 623 14.81 22.42 -11.28
C TYR A 623 15.69 23.08 -10.23
N THR A 624 15.08 23.57 -9.16
CA THR A 624 15.78 24.20 -8.02
C THR A 624 15.05 23.96 -6.71
N HIS A 625 15.73 24.15 -5.58
CA HIS A 625 15.11 24.07 -4.27
C HIS A 625 14.11 25.22 -4.09
N LEU A 626 12.97 24.93 -3.46
CA LEU A 626 11.95 25.94 -3.16
C LEU A 626 12.53 27.15 -2.39
N GLU A 627 13.51 26.92 -1.51
CA GLU A 627 14.20 27.98 -0.75
C GLU A 627 14.92 29.00 -1.63
N ASN A 628 15.46 28.53 -2.76
CA ASN A 628 16.25 29.35 -3.65
C ASN A 628 15.41 30.08 -4.69
N MET A 629 14.10 29.79 -4.76
CA MET A 629 13.26 30.24 -5.88
C MET A 629 13.08 31.76 -5.89
N ASP A 630 12.91 32.38 -4.71
CA ASP A 630 12.71 33.83 -4.63
C ASP A 630 13.94 34.57 -5.19
N ASN A 631 15.15 34.16 -4.80
CA ASN A 631 16.41 34.72 -5.30
C ASN A 631 16.56 34.52 -6.82
N ILE A 632 16.17 33.35 -7.34
CA ILE A 632 16.26 33.05 -8.77
C ILE A 632 15.24 33.86 -9.57
N LEU A 633 14.01 34.02 -9.07
CA LEU A 633 13.01 34.86 -9.74
C LEU A 633 13.37 36.34 -9.69
N GLU A 634 14.05 36.80 -8.65
CA GLU A 634 14.52 38.19 -8.56
C GLU A 634 15.67 38.45 -9.54
N TYR A 635 16.65 37.54 -9.62
CA TYR A 635 17.85 37.73 -10.43
C TYR A 635 17.69 37.31 -11.90
N TYR A 636 16.91 36.25 -12.17
CA TYR A 636 16.85 35.58 -13.48
C TYR A 636 15.43 35.50 -14.06
N LYS A 637 14.45 36.31 -13.59
CA LYS A 637 13.04 36.23 -14.05
C LYS A 637 12.90 36.11 -15.57
N ASP A 638 13.60 36.99 -16.28
CA ASP A 638 13.55 37.06 -17.75
C ASP A 638 14.41 35.98 -18.42
N GLU A 639 15.50 35.54 -17.79
CA GLU A 639 16.35 34.46 -18.32
C GLU A 639 15.72 33.08 -18.15
N MET A 640 15.02 32.82 -17.05
CA MET A 640 14.31 31.55 -16.82
C MET A 640 13.20 31.35 -17.85
N GLN A 641 12.45 32.41 -18.19
CA GLN A 641 11.43 32.38 -19.23
C GLN A 641 12.03 32.23 -20.64
N LYS A 642 13.17 32.87 -20.93
CA LYS A 642 13.87 32.77 -22.24
C LYS A 642 14.62 31.44 -22.41
N ASN A 643 15.16 30.87 -21.34
CA ASN A 643 15.97 29.65 -21.37
C ASN A 643 15.16 28.36 -21.19
N ASN A 644 13.88 28.44 -20.84
CA ASN A 644 13.09 27.26 -20.52
C ASN A 644 11.66 27.41 -21.10
N SER A 645 11.47 26.99 -22.35
CA SER A 645 10.24 27.25 -23.10
C SER A 645 8.99 26.54 -22.55
N LYS A 646 9.16 25.50 -21.71
CA LYS A 646 8.06 24.74 -21.09
C LYS A 646 7.80 25.06 -19.62
N GLY A 647 8.71 25.73 -18.91
CA GLY A 647 8.60 26.00 -17.47
C GLY A 647 9.58 25.22 -16.61
N TYR A 648 9.49 25.31 -15.28
CA TYR A 648 10.47 24.77 -14.33
C TYR A 648 9.84 23.82 -13.30
N ALA A 649 10.66 23.08 -12.57
CA ALA A 649 10.25 22.25 -11.44
C ALA A 649 10.88 22.72 -10.13
N LEU A 650 10.25 22.40 -8.99
CA LEU A 650 10.77 22.70 -7.67
C LEU A 650 11.05 21.43 -6.89
N ILE A 651 12.17 21.36 -6.20
CA ILE A 651 12.48 20.26 -5.29
C ILE A 651 12.20 20.67 -3.84
N LEU A 652 11.61 19.75 -3.10
CA LEU A 652 11.34 19.85 -1.66
C LEU A 652 11.65 18.53 -0.96
N ASN A 653 12.08 18.60 0.29
CA ASN A 653 12.33 17.41 1.13
C ASN A 653 11.18 17.10 2.09
N GLY A 654 10.16 17.95 2.12
CA GLY A 654 8.97 17.83 2.92
C GLY A 654 9.14 18.23 4.38
N LYS A 655 10.25 18.87 4.74
CA LYS A 655 10.47 19.51 6.06
C LYS A 655 10.15 21.01 6.04
N GLU A 656 9.86 21.57 4.87
CA GLU A 656 9.51 22.98 4.68
C GLU A 656 8.29 23.37 5.50
N ASN A 657 8.30 24.54 6.13
CA ASN A 657 7.15 25.04 6.88
C ASN A 657 5.98 25.41 5.95
N ILE A 658 4.77 25.51 6.51
CA ILE A 658 3.54 25.76 5.73
C ILE A 658 3.64 27.08 4.93
N LYS A 659 4.21 28.14 5.53
CA LYS A 659 4.35 29.46 4.87
C LYS A 659 5.25 29.37 3.63
N MET A 660 6.30 28.56 3.70
CA MET A 660 7.22 28.34 2.59
C MET A 660 6.54 27.56 1.46
N VAL A 661 5.80 26.49 1.77
CA VAL A 661 5.01 25.75 0.77
C VAL A 661 3.92 26.63 0.15
N GLU A 662 3.31 27.52 0.93
CA GLU A 662 2.31 28.46 0.45
C GLU A 662 2.82 29.41 -0.65
N LYS A 663 4.12 29.73 -0.65
CA LYS A 663 4.74 30.56 -1.71
C LYS A 663 4.48 30.01 -3.12
N ILE A 664 4.36 28.69 -3.28
CA ILE A 664 4.09 28.03 -4.57
C ILE A 664 2.85 28.61 -5.27
N LYS A 665 1.83 29.05 -4.53
CA LYS A 665 0.60 29.64 -5.10
C LYS A 665 0.85 30.93 -5.88
N TYR A 666 1.86 31.68 -5.47
CA TYR A 666 2.10 33.04 -5.93
C TYR A 666 3.22 33.10 -6.97
N LEU A 667 3.81 31.95 -7.33
CA LEU A 667 4.83 31.89 -8.36
C LEU A 667 4.21 32.05 -9.75
N ASP A 668 4.81 32.95 -10.54
CA ASP A 668 4.41 33.22 -11.92
C ASP A 668 5.65 33.25 -12.85
N PRO A 669 5.78 32.29 -13.80
CA PRO A 669 4.85 31.20 -14.05
C PRO A 669 4.85 30.17 -12.92
N ALA A 670 3.73 29.45 -12.75
CA ALA A 670 3.64 28.35 -11.78
C ALA A 670 4.58 27.20 -12.16
N PRO A 671 5.13 26.44 -11.19
CA PRO A 671 5.95 25.27 -11.48
C PRO A 671 5.15 24.19 -12.22
N LEU A 672 5.82 23.50 -13.13
CA LEU A 672 5.25 22.37 -13.87
C LEU A 672 4.86 21.23 -12.93
N PHE A 673 5.81 20.86 -12.07
CA PHE A 673 5.66 19.83 -11.05
C PHE A 673 6.64 20.06 -9.90
N LEU A 674 6.43 19.34 -8.81
CA LEU A 674 7.32 19.27 -7.68
C LEU A 674 8.10 17.95 -7.68
N LEU A 675 9.35 17.97 -7.27
CA LEU A 675 10.16 16.80 -6.95
C LEU A 675 10.14 16.65 -5.43
N LEU A 676 9.54 15.56 -4.93
CA LEU A 676 9.55 15.24 -3.51
C LEU A 676 10.73 14.30 -3.22
N ARG A 677 11.80 14.85 -2.65
CA ARG A 677 13.04 14.12 -2.32
C ARG A 677 13.32 14.20 -0.83
N SER A 678 12.87 13.21 -0.08
CA SER A 678 13.20 13.10 1.34
C SER A 678 14.70 12.82 1.54
N ASP A 679 15.24 13.21 2.70
CA ASP A 679 16.68 13.05 2.99
C ASP A 679 17.06 11.57 3.07
N THR A 680 16.12 10.72 3.50
CA THR A 680 16.26 9.27 3.44
C THR A 680 14.99 8.61 2.91
N ILE A 681 15.09 7.42 2.35
CA ILE A 681 13.90 6.65 1.94
C ILE A 681 13.04 6.21 3.14
N PHE A 682 13.64 6.06 4.33
CA PHE A 682 12.99 5.55 5.53
C PHE A 682 11.97 6.51 6.17
N GLU A 683 12.05 7.81 5.85
CA GLU A 683 11.06 8.83 6.25
C GLU A 683 10.05 9.15 5.13
N HIS A 684 10.25 8.62 3.92
CA HIS A 684 9.58 9.08 2.71
C HIS A 684 8.05 9.00 2.76
N VAL A 685 7.51 7.93 3.37
CA VAL A 685 6.06 7.78 3.52
C VAL A 685 5.50 8.92 4.35
N LEU A 686 6.03 9.19 5.55
CA LEU A 686 5.53 10.26 6.42
C LEU A 686 5.70 11.65 5.81
N VAL A 687 6.85 11.89 5.19
CA VAL A 687 7.14 13.10 4.43
C VAL A 687 6.07 13.33 3.37
N THR A 688 5.75 12.31 2.58
CA THR A 688 4.69 12.37 1.58
C THR A 688 3.33 12.63 2.23
N ARG A 689 3.00 11.95 3.34
CA ARG A 689 1.73 12.18 4.06
C ARG A 689 1.55 13.62 4.46
N ARG A 690 2.61 14.23 5.01
CA ARG A 690 2.64 15.63 5.43
C ARG A 690 2.53 16.59 4.25
N VAL A 691 3.35 16.41 3.23
CA VAL A 691 3.37 17.29 2.04
C VAL A 691 2.02 17.28 1.35
N ASN A 692 1.41 16.10 1.17
CA ASN A 692 0.09 15.98 0.56
C ASN A 692 -1.00 16.69 1.37
N GLU A 693 -0.97 16.60 2.71
CA GLU A 693 -1.90 17.34 3.59
C GLU A 693 -1.74 18.86 3.44
N ILE A 694 -0.49 19.35 3.43
CA ILE A 694 -0.21 20.78 3.27
C ILE A 694 -0.68 21.28 1.90
N ILE A 695 -0.27 20.61 0.81
CA ILE A 695 -0.63 20.99 -0.57
C ILE A 695 -2.14 21.04 -0.74
N HIS A 696 -2.88 20.03 -0.26
CA HIS A 696 -4.35 20.03 -0.34
C HIS A 696 -5.00 21.09 0.54
N SER A 697 -4.55 21.27 1.79
CA SER A 697 -5.10 22.30 2.68
C SER A 697 -4.93 23.71 2.14
N LEU A 698 -3.85 23.92 1.38
CA LEU A 698 -3.57 25.17 0.71
C LEU A 698 -4.27 25.26 -0.66
N GLY A 699 -4.77 24.17 -1.24
CA GLY A 699 -5.36 24.18 -2.59
C GLY A 699 -4.32 24.36 -3.70
N ILE A 700 -3.09 23.90 -3.48
CA ILE A 700 -2.02 23.90 -4.49
C ILE A 700 -2.30 22.75 -5.47
N ASN A 701 -2.55 23.07 -6.74
CA ASN A 701 -2.82 22.09 -7.80
C ASN A 701 -1.58 21.87 -8.69
N VAL A 702 -0.47 21.50 -8.06
CA VAL A 702 0.80 21.18 -8.74
C VAL A 702 1.08 19.69 -8.56
N PRO A 703 1.27 18.92 -9.65
CA PRO A 703 1.59 17.51 -9.55
C PRO A 703 2.97 17.33 -8.92
N TYR A 704 3.20 16.20 -8.27
CA TYR A 704 4.50 15.91 -7.69
C TYR A 704 4.99 14.51 -8.00
N ILE A 705 6.30 14.41 -8.19
CA ILE A 705 7.02 13.19 -8.55
C ILE A 705 7.87 12.79 -7.34
N HIS A 706 7.76 11.55 -6.90
CA HIS A 706 8.64 11.00 -5.89
C HIS A 706 10.05 10.88 -6.46
N TYR A 707 11.05 11.44 -5.79
CA TYR A 707 12.45 11.18 -6.09
C TYR A 707 13.06 10.54 -4.85
N VAL A 708 13.34 9.23 -4.93
CA VAL A 708 13.99 8.50 -3.83
C VAL A 708 15.36 7.97 -4.24
N ASP A 709 16.30 8.13 -3.32
CA ASP A 709 17.61 7.50 -3.38
C ASP A 709 17.62 6.20 -2.54
N ILE A 710 18.19 5.14 -3.10
CA ILE A 710 18.37 3.85 -2.42
C ILE A 710 19.86 3.55 -2.34
N HIS A 711 20.38 3.60 -1.12
CA HIS A 711 21.77 3.32 -0.80
C HIS A 711 21.91 1.87 -0.29
N SER A 712 21.96 0.90 -1.22
CA SER A 712 22.18 -0.51 -0.89
C SER A 712 22.85 -1.24 -2.06
N THR A 713 23.75 -2.16 -1.74
CA THR A 713 24.35 -3.11 -2.69
C THR A 713 23.60 -4.46 -2.74
N TYR A 714 22.73 -4.72 -1.76
CA TYR A 714 21.97 -5.97 -1.67
C TYR A 714 20.64 -5.84 -2.43
N TYR A 715 20.39 -6.77 -3.35
CA TYR A 715 19.23 -6.76 -4.24
C TYR A 715 17.88 -6.80 -3.47
N GLU A 716 17.76 -7.65 -2.46
CA GLU A 716 16.53 -7.75 -1.65
C GLU A 716 16.25 -6.46 -0.87
N ASP A 717 17.28 -5.78 -0.36
CA ASP A 717 17.14 -4.46 0.29
C ASP A 717 16.65 -3.41 -0.70
N ILE A 718 17.14 -3.44 -1.94
CA ILE A 718 16.68 -2.53 -3.00
C ILE A 718 15.20 -2.79 -3.31
N LEU A 719 14.81 -4.04 -3.54
CA LEU A 719 13.42 -4.43 -3.84
C LEU A 719 12.46 -3.96 -2.75
N VAL A 720 12.75 -4.29 -1.49
CA VAL A 720 11.85 -3.96 -0.37
C VAL A 720 11.81 -2.45 -0.10
N ASN A 721 12.93 -1.73 -0.20
CA ASN A 721 12.97 -0.29 0.03
C ASN A 721 12.14 0.46 -1.01
N ALA A 722 12.34 0.14 -2.29
CA ALA A 722 11.58 0.73 -3.39
C ALA A 722 10.08 0.46 -3.23
N SER A 723 9.70 -0.81 -3.05
CA SER A 723 8.31 -1.25 -3.02
C SER A 723 7.55 -0.76 -1.78
N LEU A 724 8.19 -0.80 -0.61
CA LEU A 724 7.59 -0.37 0.65
C LEU A 724 7.36 1.13 0.66
N TYR A 725 8.41 1.94 0.47
CA TYR A 725 8.31 3.37 0.80
C TYR A 725 7.65 4.20 -0.31
N VAL A 726 7.98 3.96 -1.58
CA VAL A 726 7.35 4.67 -2.70
C VAL A 726 6.01 4.04 -3.06
N GLY A 727 5.97 2.71 -3.12
CA GLY A 727 4.75 1.97 -3.46
C GLY A 727 3.60 2.25 -2.49
N THR A 728 3.85 2.34 -1.17
CA THR A 728 2.84 2.70 -0.17
C THR A 728 2.23 4.09 -0.43
N CYS A 729 3.01 5.04 -0.95
CA CYS A 729 2.49 6.38 -1.28
C CYS A 729 1.59 6.30 -2.52
N LEU A 730 2.07 5.65 -3.57
CA LEU A 730 1.36 5.53 -4.84
C LEU A 730 0.04 4.75 -4.71
N ILE A 731 0.00 3.68 -3.90
CA ILE A 731 -1.24 2.92 -3.68
C ILE A 731 -2.32 3.70 -2.92
N ASP A 732 -1.89 4.69 -2.13
CA ASP A 732 -2.75 5.68 -1.48
C ASP A 732 -3.09 6.85 -2.43
N LEU A 733 -2.75 6.75 -3.72
CA LEU A 733 -2.95 7.76 -4.78
C LEU A 733 -2.21 9.09 -4.50
N MET A 734 -1.11 9.02 -3.76
CA MET A 734 -0.35 10.18 -3.34
C MET A 734 0.90 10.37 -4.21
N GLY A 735 0.74 10.85 -5.44
CA GLY A 735 1.83 11.21 -6.33
C GLY A 735 1.49 11.01 -7.81
N ASP A 736 2.21 11.70 -8.68
CA ASP A 736 1.97 11.75 -10.13
C ASP A 736 3.13 11.19 -10.96
N GLY A 737 4.21 10.77 -10.28
CA GLY A 737 5.38 10.16 -10.89
C GLY A 737 6.33 9.60 -9.87
N LEU A 738 7.31 8.82 -10.33
CA LEU A 738 8.42 8.37 -9.50
C LEU A 738 9.73 8.28 -10.27
N ILE A 739 10.80 8.55 -9.53
CA ILE A 739 12.20 8.43 -9.89
C ILE A 739 12.84 7.63 -8.75
N ILE A 740 13.31 6.44 -9.09
CA ILE A 740 14.08 5.60 -8.16
C ILE A 740 15.54 5.66 -8.61
N ASN A 741 16.42 6.06 -7.70
CA ASN A 741 17.85 6.14 -7.96
C ASN A 741 18.60 5.21 -7.00
N VAL A 742 19.00 4.04 -7.49
CA VAL A 742 19.97 3.21 -6.77
C VAL A 742 21.36 3.81 -6.99
N THR A 743 22.06 4.22 -5.92
CA THR A 743 23.38 4.89 -6.05
C THR A 743 24.54 3.92 -5.92
N ASN A 744 24.41 2.87 -5.11
CA ASN A 744 25.49 1.95 -4.76
C ASN A 744 25.24 0.58 -5.38
N TYR A 745 25.13 0.53 -6.71
CA TYR A 745 24.99 -0.74 -7.43
C TYR A 745 26.35 -1.39 -7.65
N SER A 746 26.54 -2.59 -7.09
CA SER A 746 27.69 -3.45 -7.43
C SER A 746 27.20 -4.59 -8.29
N SER A 747 27.68 -4.65 -9.54
CA SER A 747 27.44 -5.79 -10.43
C SER A 747 28.05 -7.09 -9.87
N ALA A 748 28.99 -7.03 -8.93
CA ALA A 748 29.64 -8.18 -8.29
C ALA A 748 28.91 -8.70 -7.04
N ALA A 749 28.12 -7.85 -6.35
CA ALA A 749 27.31 -8.27 -5.19
C ALA A 749 26.11 -9.17 -5.58
N THR A 750 25.92 -9.40 -6.88
CA THR A 750 24.91 -10.29 -7.46
C THR A 750 25.31 -11.77 -7.44
N ASN A 751 26.59 -12.07 -7.18
CA ASN A 751 27.23 -13.40 -7.22
C ASN A 751 27.31 -14.14 -5.86
N THR A 752 26.72 -13.64 -4.78
CA THR A 752 26.77 -14.39 -3.50
C THR A 752 25.88 -15.62 -3.55
N ASP A 753 26.48 -16.80 -3.33
CA ASP A 753 25.95 -18.18 -3.48
C ASP A 753 24.75 -18.59 -2.60
N THR A 754 24.08 -17.66 -1.92
CA THR A 754 22.97 -17.95 -0.99
C THR A 754 21.58 -17.78 -1.60
N VAL A 755 21.49 -17.66 -2.93
CA VAL A 755 20.26 -17.26 -3.61
C VAL A 755 19.61 -18.42 -4.37
N ALA A 756 18.33 -18.67 -4.09
CA ALA A 756 17.51 -19.69 -4.75
C ALA A 756 17.60 -19.62 -6.28
N ASN A 757 17.61 -20.79 -6.94
CA ASN A 757 17.78 -20.94 -8.39
C ASN A 757 16.78 -20.10 -9.22
N ALA A 758 15.62 -19.74 -8.67
CA ALA A 758 14.60 -18.89 -9.28
C ALA A 758 15.09 -17.46 -9.63
N GLN A 759 16.01 -16.89 -8.84
CA GLN A 759 16.49 -15.51 -9.07
C GLN A 759 17.61 -15.43 -10.12
N LYS A 760 18.21 -16.55 -10.55
CA LYS A 760 19.30 -16.54 -11.55
C LYS A 760 18.83 -16.07 -12.93
N ASP A 761 17.62 -16.46 -13.35
CA ASP A 761 17.06 -16.12 -14.66
C ASP A 761 16.64 -14.63 -14.76
N GLU A 762 16.06 -14.06 -13.70
CA GLU A 762 15.69 -12.62 -13.66
C GLU A 762 16.92 -11.70 -13.48
N LYS A 763 17.94 -12.16 -12.74
CA LYS A 763 19.22 -11.42 -12.58
C LYS A 763 19.99 -11.29 -13.90
N GLN A 764 19.83 -12.23 -14.83
CA GLN A 764 20.43 -12.14 -16.18
C GLN A 764 19.82 -11.03 -17.04
N GLN A 765 18.60 -10.56 -16.75
CA GLN A 765 17.96 -9.47 -17.50
C GLN A 765 18.33 -8.07 -17.02
N ILE A 766 18.82 -7.91 -15.78
CA ILE A 766 19.20 -6.61 -15.22
C ILE A 766 20.68 -6.37 -15.51
N SER A 767 20.96 -5.76 -16.65
CA SER A 767 22.32 -5.51 -17.14
C SER A 767 23.00 -4.31 -16.47
N SER A 768 22.23 -3.40 -15.88
CA SER A 768 22.74 -2.11 -15.40
C SER A 768 21.91 -1.53 -14.24
N ARG A 769 22.44 -0.48 -13.63
CA ARG A 769 21.75 0.32 -12.61
C ARG A 769 20.51 1.02 -13.16
N VAL A 770 20.57 1.55 -14.39
CA VAL A 770 19.42 2.23 -15.03
C VAL A 770 18.33 1.24 -15.40
N SER A 771 18.68 0.05 -15.92
CA SER A 771 17.70 -1.01 -16.18
C SER A 771 17.05 -1.53 -14.88
N LEU A 772 17.81 -1.59 -13.77
CA LEU A 772 17.27 -1.88 -12.43
C LEU A 772 16.26 -0.82 -11.98
N ASN A 773 16.59 0.46 -12.10
CA ASN A 773 15.70 1.57 -11.73
C ASN A 773 14.40 1.53 -12.57
N SER A 774 14.51 1.30 -13.87
CA SER A 774 13.38 1.09 -14.79
C SER A 774 12.54 -0.12 -14.36
N PHE A 775 13.17 -1.26 -14.06
CA PHE A 775 12.49 -2.47 -13.60
C PHE A 775 11.68 -2.23 -12.33
N LEU A 776 12.27 -1.61 -11.31
CA LEU A 776 11.60 -1.31 -10.04
C LEU A 776 10.39 -0.40 -10.27
N THR A 777 10.60 0.68 -11.01
CA THR A 777 9.59 1.70 -11.28
C THR A 777 8.39 1.13 -12.03
N LEU A 778 8.64 0.40 -13.12
CA LEU A 778 7.58 -0.19 -13.95
C LEU A 778 6.78 -1.25 -13.18
N ASN A 779 7.43 -2.07 -12.35
CA ASN A 779 6.73 -3.10 -11.56
C ASN A 779 5.92 -2.50 -10.41
N ILE A 780 6.43 -1.48 -9.71
CA ILE A 780 5.64 -0.77 -8.70
C ILE A 780 4.40 -0.15 -9.34
N LEU A 781 4.52 0.47 -10.51
CA LEU A 781 3.37 1.02 -11.24
C LEU A 781 2.38 -0.04 -11.72
N GLN A 782 2.87 -1.20 -12.17
CA GLN A 782 2.06 -2.34 -12.56
C GLN A 782 1.25 -2.87 -11.36
N ASP A 783 1.88 -3.04 -10.20
CA ASP A 783 1.26 -3.61 -8.99
C ASP A 783 0.32 -2.63 -8.28
N THR A 784 0.61 -1.33 -8.33
CA THR A 784 -0.29 -0.26 -7.86
C THR A 784 -1.47 -0.02 -8.80
N ARG A 785 -1.47 -0.61 -10.00
CA ARG A 785 -2.50 -0.45 -11.04
C ARG A 785 -2.62 0.97 -11.60
N ILE A 786 -1.59 1.79 -11.41
CA ILE A 786 -1.59 3.18 -11.88
C ILE A 786 -1.28 3.23 -13.38
N ARG A 787 -0.33 2.40 -13.84
CA ARG A 787 0.09 2.30 -15.25
C ARG A 787 0.44 0.85 -15.57
N LEU A 788 -0.20 0.27 -16.59
CA LEU A 788 -0.03 -1.14 -16.96
C LEU A 788 0.78 -1.26 -18.26
N PHE A 789 1.84 -2.05 -18.25
CA PHE A 789 2.82 -2.11 -19.34
C PHE A 789 3.03 -3.49 -19.95
N LYS A 790 2.66 -4.53 -19.22
CA LYS A 790 2.87 -5.92 -19.57
C LYS A 790 1.66 -6.77 -19.16
N THR A 791 1.69 -8.02 -19.55
CA THR A 791 0.73 -9.02 -19.08
C THR A 791 0.76 -9.08 -17.56
N ASP A 792 -0.42 -9.11 -16.98
CA ASP A 792 -0.64 -9.24 -15.55
C ASP A 792 -0.92 -10.70 -15.21
N TYR A 793 -0.08 -11.27 -14.34
CA TYR A 793 -0.16 -12.68 -13.96
C TYR A 793 -0.76 -12.84 -12.57
N ILE A 794 -1.71 -13.75 -12.47
CA ILE A 794 -2.30 -14.20 -11.22
C ILE A 794 -1.91 -15.67 -11.05
N ALA A 795 -0.75 -15.93 -10.44
CA ALA A 795 -0.21 -17.28 -10.29
C ALA A 795 -0.35 -17.80 -8.86
N CYS A 796 -0.98 -18.96 -8.71
CA CYS A 796 -1.15 -19.62 -7.42
C CYS A 796 0.21 -19.92 -6.76
N PRO A 797 0.34 -19.77 -5.42
CA PRO A 797 1.52 -20.24 -4.72
C PRO A 797 1.62 -21.77 -4.76
N SER A 798 2.83 -22.31 -4.69
CA SER A 798 3.03 -23.76 -4.60
C SER A 798 2.35 -24.31 -3.33
N CYS A 799 1.56 -25.38 -3.43
CA CYS A 799 0.96 -26.06 -2.29
C CYS A 799 0.69 -27.52 -2.61
N GLY A 800 0.46 -28.37 -1.60
CA GLY A 800 0.21 -29.82 -1.78
C GLY A 800 -1.01 -30.22 -2.63
N ARG A 801 -1.70 -29.27 -3.28
CA ARG A 801 -2.82 -29.51 -4.21
C ARG A 801 -2.45 -29.30 -5.67
N THR A 802 -1.28 -28.74 -5.97
CA THR A 802 -0.87 -28.45 -7.35
C THR A 802 -0.77 -29.73 -8.15
N LEU A 803 -1.43 -29.78 -9.31
CA LEU A 803 -1.56 -30.98 -10.15
C LEU A 803 -0.51 -31.08 -11.27
N PHE A 804 0.35 -30.06 -11.36
CA PHE A 804 1.43 -29.92 -12.32
C PHE A 804 2.54 -29.05 -11.72
N ASN A 805 3.70 -28.97 -12.38
CA ASN A 805 4.77 -28.08 -11.97
C ASN A 805 4.41 -26.62 -12.28
N ILE A 806 3.77 -25.97 -11.30
CA ILE A 806 3.29 -24.60 -11.45
C ILE A 806 4.43 -23.59 -11.66
N GLN A 807 5.62 -23.87 -11.12
CA GLN A 807 6.75 -22.96 -11.22
C GLN A 807 7.27 -22.91 -12.67
N GLU A 808 7.54 -24.08 -13.26
CA GLU A 808 7.99 -24.21 -14.64
C GLU A 808 6.94 -23.71 -15.63
N THR A 809 5.68 -24.08 -15.41
CA THR A 809 4.56 -23.64 -16.26
C THR A 809 4.40 -22.12 -16.22
N THR A 810 4.49 -21.51 -15.04
CA THR A 810 4.40 -20.05 -14.89
C THR A 810 5.52 -19.36 -15.65
N LYS A 811 6.77 -19.83 -15.51
CA LYS A 811 7.90 -19.31 -16.28
C LYS A 811 7.68 -19.41 -17.80
N LYS A 812 7.21 -20.57 -18.29
CA LYS A 812 6.94 -20.82 -19.72
C LYS A 812 5.89 -19.84 -20.25
N ILE A 813 4.75 -19.72 -19.55
CA ILE A 813 3.67 -18.80 -19.95
C ILE A 813 4.15 -17.34 -19.91
N MET A 814 4.88 -16.93 -18.87
CA MET A 814 5.42 -15.58 -18.74
C MET A 814 6.37 -15.23 -19.89
N LYS A 815 7.27 -16.15 -20.27
CA LYS A 815 8.18 -15.97 -21.41
C LYS A 815 7.43 -15.77 -22.72
N LEU A 816 6.36 -16.54 -22.95
CA LEU A 816 5.61 -16.52 -24.21
C LEU A 816 4.65 -15.34 -24.31
N THR A 817 4.14 -14.82 -23.19
CA THR A 817 3.03 -13.86 -23.19
C THR A 817 3.36 -12.52 -22.54
N GLY A 818 4.56 -12.32 -21.99
CA GLY A 818 4.90 -11.14 -21.16
C GLY A 818 4.78 -9.79 -21.85
N HIS A 819 4.87 -9.75 -23.19
CA HIS A 819 4.77 -8.52 -23.98
C HIS A 819 3.33 -7.99 -24.13
N LEU A 820 2.30 -8.80 -23.87
CA LEU A 820 0.91 -8.44 -24.16
C LEU A 820 0.35 -7.40 -23.17
N LYS A 821 0.27 -6.14 -23.58
CA LYS A 821 -0.29 -5.06 -22.75
C LYS A 821 -1.79 -5.27 -22.49
N GLY A 822 -2.19 -5.16 -21.21
CA GLY A 822 -3.60 -5.22 -20.82
C GLY A 822 -4.21 -6.62 -20.83
N VAL A 823 -3.41 -7.66 -21.03
CA VAL A 823 -3.85 -9.06 -20.89
C VAL A 823 -3.65 -9.50 -19.44
N LYS A 824 -4.61 -10.29 -18.93
CA LYS A 824 -4.58 -10.84 -17.57
C LYS A 824 -4.69 -12.35 -17.68
N ILE A 825 -3.68 -13.06 -17.19
CA ILE A 825 -3.60 -14.52 -17.26
C ILE A 825 -3.51 -15.07 -15.85
N ALA A 826 -4.47 -15.92 -15.49
CA ALA A 826 -4.45 -16.68 -14.26
C ALA A 826 -3.85 -18.06 -14.49
N ILE A 827 -2.92 -18.47 -13.61
CA ILE A 827 -2.23 -19.75 -13.65
C ILE A 827 -2.45 -20.45 -12.31
N MET A 828 -3.31 -21.46 -12.32
CA MET A 828 -3.86 -22.06 -11.13
C MET A 828 -3.51 -23.55 -11.08
N GLY A 829 -2.79 -23.95 -10.03
CA GLY A 829 -2.35 -25.35 -9.91
C GLY A 829 -3.47 -26.34 -9.60
N CYS A 830 -4.66 -25.88 -9.19
CA CYS A 830 -5.81 -26.72 -8.92
C CYS A 830 -7.15 -25.98 -9.08
N ILE A 831 -8.23 -26.74 -9.28
CA ILE A 831 -9.60 -26.23 -9.35
C ILE A 831 -10.18 -25.70 -8.02
N VAL A 832 -9.54 -25.98 -6.88
CA VAL A 832 -10.15 -25.76 -5.56
C VAL A 832 -10.40 -24.27 -5.28
N ASN A 833 -9.34 -23.47 -5.24
CA ASN A 833 -9.46 -22.01 -5.15
C ASN A 833 -9.27 -21.33 -6.51
N GLY A 834 -8.62 -22.04 -7.46
CA GLY A 834 -8.20 -21.46 -8.73
C GLY A 834 -9.33 -20.83 -9.51
N ILE A 835 -10.51 -21.48 -9.56
CA ILE A 835 -11.68 -20.96 -10.28
C ILE A 835 -12.16 -19.62 -9.70
N GLY A 836 -12.09 -19.48 -8.38
CA GLY A 836 -12.48 -18.25 -7.70
C GLY A 836 -11.44 -17.15 -7.87
N GLU A 837 -10.16 -17.48 -7.68
CA GLU A 837 -9.02 -16.55 -7.74
C GLU A 837 -8.76 -16.03 -9.16
N MET A 838 -9.13 -16.79 -10.20
CA MET A 838 -9.01 -16.36 -11.59
C MET A 838 -10.17 -15.48 -12.10
N ALA A 839 -11.19 -15.20 -11.27
CA ALA A 839 -12.44 -14.59 -11.72
C ALA A 839 -12.29 -13.24 -12.44
N ASP A 840 -11.21 -12.53 -12.16
CA ASP A 840 -10.86 -11.22 -12.72
C ASP A 840 -9.83 -11.28 -13.85
N ALA A 841 -9.42 -12.50 -14.26
CA ALA A 841 -8.52 -12.73 -15.38
C ALA A 841 -9.28 -12.83 -16.71
N HIS A 842 -8.61 -12.47 -17.80
CA HIS A 842 -9.15 -12.68 -19.15
C HIS A 842 -9.02 -14.14 -19.57
N PHE A 843 -7.89 -14.76 -19.22
CA PHE A 843 -7.58 -16.15 -19.56
C PHE A 843 -7.20 -16.92 -18.29
N GLY A 844 -7.66 -18.16 -18.18
CA GLY A 844 -7.32 -19.05 -17.08
C GLY A 844 -6.67 -20.34 -17.57
N TYR A 845 -5.56 -20.71 -16.94
CA TYR A 845 -4.88 -22.00 -17.05
C TYR A 845 -5.06 -22.72 -15.72
N VAL A 846 -5.92 -23.73 -15.64
CA VAL A 846 -6.29 -24.36 -14.36
C VAL A 846 -6.07 -25.86 -14.40
N GLY A 847 -5.28 -26.38 -13.46
CA GLY A 847 -5.10 -27.82 -13.30
C GLY A 847 -6.41 -28.49 -12.87
N SER A 848 -6.95 -29.36 -13.73
CA SER A 848 -8.23 -30.05 -13.52
C SER A 848 -8.05 -31.49 -13.04
N ALA A 849 -7.01 -32.17 -13.50
CA ALA A 849 -6.55 -33.48 -13.03
C ALA A 849 -5.02 -33.59 -13.21
N PRO A 850 -4.33 -34.61 -12.65
CA PRO A 850 -2.90 -34.79 -12.88
C PRO A 850 -2.57 -34.79 -14.38
N LYS A 851 -1.60 -33.95 -14.79
CA LYS A 851 -1.20 -33.72 -16.19
C LYS A 851 -2.30 -33.21 -17.13
N LYS A 852 -3.38 -32.63 -16.58
CA LYS A 852 -4.53 -32.14 -17.33
C LYS A 852 -4.93 -30.73 -16.91
N VAL A 853 -5.23 -29.90 -17.90
CA VAL A 853 -5.52 -28.49 -17.75
C VAL A 853 -6.83 -28.14 -18.43
N ASP A 854 -7.63 -27.31 -17.77
CA ASP A 854 -8.79 -26.65 -18.37
C ASP A 854 -8.41 -25.20 -18.70
N LEU A 855 -8.79 -24.75 -19.89
CA LEU A 855 -8.57 -23.39 -20.35
C LEU A 855 -9.87 -22.59 -20.27
N TYR A 856 -9.76 -21.36 -19.77
CA TYR A 856 -10.89 -20.47 -19.52
C TYR A 856 -10.74 -19.16 -20.28
N TYR A 857 -11.88 -18.61 -20.71
CA TYR A 857 -12.02 -17.21 -21.11
C TYR A 857 -13.02 -16.54 -20.16
N GLY A 858 -12.53 -15.59 -19.35
CA GLY A 858 -13.26 -15.07 -18.21
C GLY A 858 -13.66 -16.19 -17.24
N LYS A 859 -14.97 -16.42 -17.09
CA LYS A 859 -15.53 -17.45 -16.20
C LYS A 859 -15.97 -18.72 -16.93
N GLU A 860 -15.87 -18.73 -18.25
CA GLU A 860 -16.33 -19.83 -19.08
C GLU A 860 -15.17 -20.78 -19.40
N ILE A 861 -15.44 -22.08 -19.29
CA ILE A 861 -14.51 -23.12 -19.72
C ILE A 861 -14.61 -23.20 -21.24
N VAL A 862 -13.51 -22.98 -21.94
CA VAL A 862 -13.44 -23.06 -23.40
C VAL A 862 -12.92 -24.43 -23.83
N GLU A 863 -11.91 -24.95 -23.14
CA GLU A 863 -11.34 -26.27 -23.40
C GLU A 863 -11.15 -27.05 -22.09
N ARG A 864 -11.36 -28.37 -22.14
CA ARG A 864 -11.31 -29.26 -20.97
C ARG A 864 -10.29 -30.36 -21.16
N ASN A 865 -9.64 -30.75 -20.07
CA ASN A 865 -8.73 -31.89 -20.02
C ASN A 865 -7.64 -31.86 -21.11
N VAL A 866 -7.17 -30.66 -21.44
CA VAL A 866 -6.04 -30.45 -22.36
C VAL A 866 -4.81 -31.09 -21.72
N PRO A 867 -4.05 -31.94 -22.43
CA PRO A 867 -2.76 -32.43 -21.95
C PRO A 867 -1.85 -31.26 -21.56
N GLU A 868 -1.21 -31.32 -20.39
CA GLU A 868 -0.34 -30.25 -19.87
C GLU A 868 0.74 -29.80 -20.87
N GLU A 869 1.31 -30.75 -21.61
CA GLU A 869 2.38 -30.52 -22.58
C GLU A 869 1.94 -29.59 -23.73
N GLU A 870 0.67 -29.69 -24.16
CA GLU A 870 0.07 -28.91 -25.25
C GLU A 870 -0.64 -27.63 -24.75
N ALA A 871 -0.91 -27.55 -23.45
CA ALA A 871 -1.80 -26.54 -22.88
C ALA A 871 -1.28 -25.09 -23.03
N CYS A 872 0.05 -24.90 -23.06
CA CYS A 872 0.64 -23.57 -23.30
C CYS A 872 0.36 -23.07 -24.72
N ASP A 873 0.46 -23.95 -25.72
CA ASP A 873 0.24 -23.58 -27.12
C ASP A 873 -1.25 -23.32 -27.36
N LYS A 874 -2.12 -24.15 -26.78
CA LYS A 874 -3.57 -23.93 -26.75
C LYS A 874 -3.97 -22.62 -26.09
N LEU A 875 -3.29 -22.23 -25.01
CA LEU A 875 -3.51 -20.92 -24.40
C LEU A 875 -3.18 -19.77 -25.37
N ILE A 876 -2.09 -19.87 -26.14
CA ILE A 876 -1.74 -18.86 -27.15
C ILE A 876 -2.77 -18.80 -28.27
N GLU A 877 -3.21 -19.96 -28.79
CA GLU A 877 -4.29 -20.05 -29.78
C GLU A 877 -5.56 -19.37 -29.26
N LEU A 878 -5.92 -19.60 -28.00
CA LEU A 878 -7.06 -18.97 -27.34
C LEU A 878 -6.89 -17.44 -27.26
N ILE A 879 -5.72 -16.95 -26.88
CA ILE A 879 -5.43 -15.50 -26.82
C ILE A 879 -5.56 -14.86 -28.21
N LYS A 880 -5.04 -15.53 -29.25
CA LYS A 880 -5.16 -15.08 -30.65
C LYS A 880 -6.62 -15.06 -31.11
N LYS A 881 -7.39 -16.11 -30.82
CA LYS A 881 -8.83 -16.21 -31.16
C LYS A 881 -9.67 -15.08 -30.57
N HIS A 882 -9.26 -14.53 -29.42
CA HIS A 882 -9.92 -13.39 -28.77
C HIS A 882 -9.32 -12.02 -29.12
N ASN A 883 -8.49 -11.92 -30.17
CA ASN A 883 -7.86 -10.67 -30.64
C ASN A 883 -7.09 -9.92 -29.54
N LYS A 884 -6.44 -10.67 -28.64
CA LYS A 884 -5.63 -10.13 -27.54
C LYS A 884 -4.12 -10.36 -27.74
N TRP A 885 -3.73 -11.01 -28.83
CA TRP A 885 -2.35 -11.20 -29.22
C TRP A 885 -1.82 -9.97 -29.98
N GLN A 886 -0.61 -9.54 -29.65
CA GLN A 886 0.14 -8.52 -30.36
C GLN A 886 1.55 -9.09 -30.52
N ASP A 887 2.11 -9.07 -31.72
CA ASP A 887 3.46 -9.60 -31.91
C ASP A 887 4.49 -8.74 -31.15
N PRO A 888 5.52 -9.37 -30.55
CA PRO A 888 6.46 -8.75 -29.62
C PRO A 888 7.39 -7.70 -30.23
#